data_AF-A0A6M3WCK2-F1
#
_entry.id   AF-A0A6M3WCK2-F1
#
_cell.length_a   1.000
_cell.length_b   1.000
_cell.length_c   1.000
_cell.angle_alpha   90.00
_cell.angle_beta   90.00
_cell.angle_gamma   90.00
#
_symmetry.space_group_name_H-M   'P 1'
#
loop_
_entity.id
_entity.type
_entity.pdbx_description
1 polymer ?
#
loop_
_entity_poly.entity_id
_entity_poly.type
_entity_poly.pdbx_seq_one_letter_code
_entity_poly.pdbx_strand_id
1 'polypeptide(L)'
;MFLPIFVGKVVLLFIIEGDTLMNVKASGGSPTANPQLYRTASISTIAQAEQQDRFLQLGELNELVAFLNSGTKRLEVADILAKNANILVSKAADKIFVGGSAISYLERPQASFLSDANLSYMVDKDLSGDTQDNLFSSLKSAFNSSEGAPPGFKPINIARYGSNRMKKSLRDLDWFLRYLTYAIITGDPNILTVNIRGLRDLIENACSSSAAIVALREMRTIALTIVIEDIEAENLIRQYFNTIISEFEASSLTDKLRKRNSTDLQGLCLPQIYAKAGVSVQRFIMKSSLSIDEKNIVIKACYRQVFERDIAKAYNLSLSDLESQVKNGRISIKEFVRALGKSSLYKKDFFEPFVNSRVLELSFRHFLGRGPSSLKEFQKYFSILSSRGLDGLIDALINSDEYADYFGEETVPYLRGLGEEAQECRNWGPQIDLLNYSAPFRKIPQFITLFSDYNGSLPDQHPYGLSNDPLSIQFGAIFPKNRVNLRKKSAPFGKDTRRILIRLGPGIYSQISSPNLRSKINNTLGLKIFQLNSRNSSITPNNVDSSLDQVIRASYLRVFGRLVYEEELVTLNKAESQLKDKKISVREFIRQLSKSSIFKSLYWQPFYVCKAIEYIHNRLLGRPTYGRQEINKYFDISYKQGYSALIDAIIDSSEYLESFGNNTVPYERYITPLGLAARILKPSLNNASSRYNFANVSSNQFINLGMPVEVRSNYNIKQRICQGVTSKRDQNVIFQYHKDISKLSLEQILRASYRQIFERDISSFSMNLDFIALDEAFLSGEITVRQLIERLGSSNLYAKEFYQPYPNTKVIELGTKHFLGRAPNNQAEIRFYNQILASQGLLSFITILVNSKEYNSLFGSDIVPYRRFPTLPAANFPNTDKLYSSFTKQSKQIVIPSFSN
;
A
#
# COMPACT_ATOMS: atom_id res chain seq x y z
N MET A 1 -3.64 53.18 2.89
CA MET A 1 -2.95 51.91 2.55
C MET A 1 -3.29 51.46 1.12
N PHE A 2 -3.00 52.29 0.10
CA PHE A 2 -3.10 51.90 -1.32
C PHE A 2 -1.72 51.98 -1.93
N LEU A 3 -1.32 50.96 -2.68
CA LEU A 3 -0.01 50.76 -3.33
C LEU A 3 1.17 50.59 -2.36
N PRO A 4 1.38 49.33 -1.93
CA PRO A 4 2.68 48.73 -2.18
C PRO A 4 2.51 47.47 -3.05
N ILE A 5 3.33 47.39 -4.09
CA ILE A 5 3.65 46.18 -4.86
C ILE A 5 2.44 45.56 -5.59
N PHE A 6 2.16 46.05 -6.81
CA PHE A 6 1.26 45.35 -7.75
C PHE A 6 1.73 43.92 -8.08
N VAL A 7 3.00 43.60 -7.83
CA VAL A 7 3.57 42.25 -7.97
C VAL A 7 3.51 41.41 -6.68
N GLY A 8 3.22 42.02 -5.52
CA GLY A 8 3.31 41.40 -4.19
C GLY A 8 1.97 41.07 -3.56
N LYS A 9 0.87 41.62 -4.09
CA LYS A 9 -0.50 41.18 -3.81
C LYS A 9 -1.08 40.48 -5.02
N VAL A 10 -0.49 39.36 -5.41
CA VAL A 10 -1.37 38.28 -5.88
C VAL A 10 -2.19 37.91 -4.66
N VAL A 11 -3.41 38.42 -4.63
CA VAL A 11 -4.47 37.77 -3.87
C VAL A 11 -4.46 36.35 -4.41
N LEU A 12 -3.87 35.43 -3.63
CA LEU A 12 -4.27 34.04 -3.65
C LEU A 12 -5.78 34.09 -3.47
N LEU A 13 -6.51 34.14 -4.59
CA LEU A 13 -7.94 34.00 -4.62
C LEU A 13 -8.17 32.54 -4.25
N PHE A 14 -8.10 32.30 -2.94
CA PHE A 14 -8.84 31.27 -2.28
C PHE A 14 -10.29 31.58 -2.58
N ILE A 15 -10.79 31.13 -3.74
CA ILE A 15 -12.21 30.91 -3.91
C ILE A 15 -12.52 29.75 -2.95
N ILE A 16 -12.71 30.11 -1.68
CA ILE A 16 -13.32 29.27 -0.67
C ILE A 16 -14.81 29.38 -0.99
N GLU A 17 -15.29 28.49 -1.85
CA GLU A 17 -16.72 28.23 -1.92
C GLU A 17 -17.17 27.72 -0.54
N GLY A 18 -17.91 28.58 0.18
CA GLY A 18 -18.87 28.19 1.21
C GLY A 18 -18.34 27.76 2.58
N ASP A 19 -18.43 28.69 3.54
CA ASP A 19 -18.99 28.57 4.91
C ASP A 19 -19.06 27.19 5.61
N THR A 20 -18.02 26.38 5.47
CA THR A 20 -17.68 25.34 6.44
C THR A 20 -16.23 25.55 6.83
N LEU A 21 -15.92 25.48 8.13
CA LEU A 21 -14.54 25.37 8.62
C LEU A 21 -13.92 24.10 8.02
N MET A 22 -13.49 24.16 6.76
CA MET A 22 -12.84 23.07 6.05
C MET A 22 -11.47 22.89 6.67
N ASN A 23 -11.39 21.99 7.65
CA ASN A 23 -10.12 21.50 8.15
C ASN A 23 -9.38 20.85 6.98
N VAL A 24 -8.35 21.53 6.47
CA VAL A 24 -7.43 20.98 5.47
C VAL A 24 -6.73 19.78 6.08
N LYS A 25 -6.84 18.60 5.46
CA LYS A 25 -6.34 17.32 6.03
C LYS A 25 -5.03 16.84 5.42
N ALA A 26 -4.67 17.39 4.27
CA ALA A 26 -3.48 17.01 3.53
C ALA A 26 -2.73 18.26 3.04
N SER A 27 -1.44 18.14 2.80
CA SER A 27 -0.62 19.21 2.25
C SER A 27 0.33 18.64 1.20
N GLY A 28 0.44 19.35 0.08
CA GLY A 28 1.43 19.07 -0.95
C GLY A 28 2.80 19.65 -0.67
N GLY A 29 2.97 20.35 0.46
CA GLY A 29 4.14 21.15 0.77
C GLY A 29 4.04 22.58 0.23
N SER A 30 4.85 23.47 0.79
CA SER A 30 4.97 24.87 0.42
C SER A 30 6.44 25.16 0.07
N PRO A 31 6.91 24.78 -1.13
CA PRO A 31 8.25 25.13 -1.57
C PRO A 31 8.39 26.66 -1.65
N THR A 32 9.61 27.17 -1.45
CA THR A 32 9.91 28.59 -1.60
C THR A 32 9.78 28.97 -3.07
N ALA A 33 8.79 29.80 -3.39
CA ALA A 33 8.58 30.32 -4.73
C ALA A 33 8.68 31.85 -4.67
N ASN A 34 9.70 32.39 -5.35
CA ASN A 34 9.90 33.83 -5.44
C ASN A 34 9.25 34.32 -6.74
N PRO A 35 8.24 35.22 -6.67
CA PRO A 35 7.63 35.77 -7.88
C PRO A 35 8.66 36.61 -8.64
N GLN A 36 8.57 36.60 -9.96
CA GLN A 36 9.41 37.44 -10.79
C GLN A 36 8.94 38.90 -10.68
N LEU A 37 9.85 39.79 -10.27
CA LEU A 37 9.52 41.20 -10.03
C LEU A 37 9.76 42.06 -11.27
N TYR A 38 10.99 42.02 -11.77
CA TYR A 38 11.46 42.76 -12.94
C TYR A 38 12.69 42.03 -13.51
N ARG A 39 13.16 42.47 -14.68
CA ARG A 39 14.42 42.00 -15.28
C ARG A 39 15.42 43.14 -15.36
N THR A 40 16.69 42.79 -15.38
CA THR A 40 17.83 43.66 -15.66
C THR A 40 18.45 43.28 -17.01
N ALA A 41 19.23 44.19 -17.60
CA ALA A 41 19.94 43.89 -18.85
C ALA A 41 20.90 42.69 -18.69
N SER A 42 21.55 42.59 -17.52
CA SER A 42 22.46 41.48 -17.22
C SER A 42 21.76 40.14 -16.98
N ILE A 43 20.64 40.11 -16.25
CA ILE A 43 19.95 38.84 -15.98
C ILE A 43 19.23 38.33 -17.22
N SER A 44 18.74 39.23 -18.08
CA SER A 44 18.04 38.83 -19.29
C SER A 44 18.97 38.13 -20.28
N THR A 45 20.16 38.67 -20.53
CA THR A 45 21.20 38.06 -21.39
C THR A 45 21.66 36.70 -20.86
N ILE A 46 21.99 36.61 -19.57
CA ILE A 46 22.40 35.36 -18.92
C ILE A 46 21.28 34.32 -18.97
N ALA A 47 20.04 34.72 -18.68
CA ALA A 47 18.91 33.80 -18.67
C ALA A 47 18.57 33.26 -20.07
N GLN A 48 18.81 34.02 -21.14
CA GLN A 48 18.63 33.51 -22.51
C GLN A 48 19.59 32.37 -22.84
N ALA A 49 20.86 32.49 -22.45
CA ALA A 49 21.85 31.42 -22.64
C ALA A 49 21.54 30.20 -21.75
N GLU A 50 21.13 30.44 -20.50
CA GLU A 50 20.73 29.39 -19.54
C GLU A 50 19.52 28.60 -20.02
N GLN A 51 18.45 29.26 -20.49
CA GLN A 51 17.26 28.61 -21.06
C GLN A 51 17.58 27.73 -22.27
N GLN A 52 18.73 27.93 -22.93
CA GLN A 52 19.18 27.14 -24.09
C GLN A 52 20.26 26.10 -23.77
N ASP A 53 20.69 25.96 -22.50
CA ASP A 53 21.86 25.16 -22.08
C ASP A 53 23.14 25.48 -22.89
N ARG A 54 23.27 26.74 -23.32
CA ARG A 54 24.43 27.25 -24.06
C ARG A 54 25.40 27.92 -23.10
N PHE A 55 26.67 27.91 -23.49
CA PHE A 55 27.60 28.90 -22.96
C PHE A 55 27.33 30.25 -23.65
N LEU A 56 27.58 31.33 -22.91
CA LEU A 56 27.44 32.69 -23.42
C LEU A 56 28.22 32.88 -24.71
N GLN A 57 27.56 33.41 -25.72
CA GLN A 57 28.19 33.72 -27.01
C GLN A 57 28.95 35.04 -26.92
N LEU A 58 29.89 35.27 -27.86
CA LEU A 58 30.67 36.52 -27.90
C LEU A 58 29.77 37.76 -28.02
N GLY A 59 28.67 37.68 -28.76
CA GLY A 59 27.68 38.77 -28.86
C GLY A 59 27.02 39.11 -27.53
N GLU A 60 26.54 38.09 -26.80
CA GLU A 60 25.92 38.24 -25.47
C GLU A 60 26.94 38.74 -24.42
N LEU A 61 28.20 38.31 -24.52
CA LEU A 61 29.30 38.81 -23.70
C LEU A 61 29.59 40.29 -23.98
N ASN A 62 29.62 40.68 -25.25
CA ASN A 62 29.80 42.08 -25.63
C ASN A 62 28.66 42.96 -25.13
N GLU A 63 27.42 42.46 -25.12
CA GLU A 63 26.28 43.17 -24.53
C GLU A 63 26.44 43.37 -23.02
N LEU A 64 26.88 42.34 -22.29
CA LEU A 64 27.19 42.44 -20.87
C LEU A 64 28.32 43.44 -20.59
N VAL A 65 29.39 43.40 -21.38
CA VAL A 65 30.52 44.34 -21.26
C VAL A 65 30.04 45.78 -21.53
N ALA A 66 29.24 46.00 -22.57
CA ALA A 66 28.68 47.30 -22.89
C ALA A 66 27.80 47.84 -21.74
N PHE A 67 26.96 46.99 -21.16
CA PHE A 67 26.14 47.36 -20.01
C PHE A 67 26.99 47.75 -18.79
N LEU A 68 27.97 46.92 -18.42
CA LEU A 68 28.83 47.17 -17.25
C LEU A 68 29.72 48.40 -17.40
N ASN A 69 30.25 48.65 -18.61
CA ASN A 69 31.03 49.86 -18.88
C ASN A 69 30.19 51.13 -18.74
N SER A 70 28.91 51.09 -19.08
CA SER A 70 27.97 52.21 -18.88
C SER A 70 27.48 52.39 -17.43
N GLY A 71 27.95 51.57 -16.50
CA GLY A 71 27.45 51.54 -15.11
C GLY A 71 27.77 52.79 -14.30
N THR A 72 28.95 53.37 -14.46
CA THR A 72 29.36 54.60 -13.74
C THR A 72 28.44 55.76 -14.07
N LYS A 73 28.18 55.99 -15.36
CA LYS A 73 27.23 57.00 -15.84
C LYS A 73 25.82 56.83 -15.28
N ARG A 74 25.31 55.59 -15.21
CA ARG A 74 23.98 55.32 -14.64
C ARG A 74 23.91 55.63 -13.14
N LEU A 75 24.98 55.36 -12.40
CA LEU A 75 25.08 55.67 -10.99
C LEU A 75 25.17 57.19 -10.75
N GLU A 76 25.96 57.90 -11.55
CA GLU A 76 26.04 59.37 -11.53
C GLU A 76 24.66 60.00 -11.77
N VAL A 77 23.96 59.56 -12.81
CA VAL A 77 22.59 60.01 -13.11
C VAL A 77 21.63 59.73 -11.96
N ALA A 78 21.67 58.53 -11.40
CA ALA A 78 20.80 58.16 -10.28
C ALA A 78 21.09 59.00 -9.02
N ASP A 79 22.36 59.30 -8.74
CA ASP A 79 22.78 60.14 -7.62
C ASP A 79 22.32 61.60 -7.80
N ILE A 80 22.49 62.17 -9.00
CA ILE A 80 22.01 63.53 -9.32
C ILE A 80 20.50 63.64 -9.12
N LEU A 81 19.72 62.65 -9.59
CA LEU A 81 18.27 62.63 -9.42
C LEU A 81 17.86 62.41 -7.96
N ALA A 82 18.60 61.58 -7.20
CA ALA A 82 18.33 61.34 -5.80
C ALA A 82 18.63 62.57 -4.92
N LYS A 83 19.75 63.26 -5.16
CA LYS A 83 20.11 64.52 -4.49
C LYS A 83 19.07 65.61 -4.72
N ASN A 84 18.59 65.74 -5.96
CA ASN A 84 17.63 66.76 -6.35
C ASN A 84 16.15 66.32 -6.22
N ALA A 85 15.87 65.21 -5.55
CA ALA A 85 14.52 64.64 -5.48
C ALA A 85 13.47 65.60 -4.90
N ASN A 86 13.83 66.37 -3.85
CA ASN A 86 12.91 67.34 -3.26
C ASN A 86 12.53 68.46 -4.23
N ILE A 87 13.49 68.94 -5.04
CA ILE A 87 13.29 69.99 -6.03
C ILE A 87 12.41 69.49 -7.18
N LEU A 88 12.66 68.26 -7.64
CA LEU A 88 11.88 67.62 -8.70
C LEU A 88 10.42 67.41 -8.28
N VAL A 89 10.20 66.89 -7.07
CA VAL A 89 8.85 66.65 -6.56
C VAL A 89 8.12 67.95 -6.22
N SER A 90 8.80 68.95 -5.63
CA SER A 90 8.17 70.23 -5.26
C SER A 90 7.69 71.00 -6.49
N LYS A 91 8.57 71.24 -7.46
CA LYS A 91 8.22 71.99 -8.68
C LYS A 91 7.13 71.29 -9.51
N ALA A 92 7.18 69.96 -9.59
CA ALA A 92 6.12 69.20 -10.25
C ALA A 92 4.78 69.30 -9.49
N ALA A 93 4.80 69.27 -8.16
CA ALA A 93 3.62 69.42 -7.32
C ALA A 93 3.02 70.83 -7.41
N ASP A 94 3.85 71.89 -7.45
CA ASP A 94 3.40 73.28 -7.55
C ASP A 94 2.68 73.57 -8.89
N LYS A 95 3.00 72.82 -9.95
CA LYS A 95 2.30 72.93 -11.25
C LYS A 95 0.90 72.33 -11.24
N ILE A 96 0.63 71.35 -10.37
CA ILE A 96 -0.66 70.64 -10.30
C ILE A 96 -1.54 71.04 -9.11
N PHE A 97 -0.96 71.54 -8.03
CA PHE A 97 -1.65 71.92 -6.80
C PHE A 97 -1.61 73.42 -6.56
N VAL A 98 -2.72 73.99 -6.10
CA VAL A 98 -2.86 75.42 -5.77
C VAL A 98 -3.44 75.58 -4.36
N GLY A 99 -3.01 76.62 -3.65
CA GLY A 99 -3.59 77.01 -2.35
C GLY A 99 -2.84 76.52 -1.12
N GLY A 100 -1.51 76.39 -1.18
CA GLY A 100 -0.65 76.05 -0.03
C GLY A 100 0.68 75.41 -0.45
N SER A 101 1.57 75.16 0.51
CA SER A 101 2.86 74.47 0.26
C SER A 101 2.65 72.96 0.11
N ALA A 102 2.75 72.46 -1.11
CA ALA A 102 2.53 71.05 -1.42
C ALA A 102 3.52 70.13 -0.69
N ILE A 103 4.81 70.50 -0.66
CA ILE A 103 5.89 69.66 -0.12
C ILE A 103 5.72 69.27 1.36
N SER A 104 4.96 70.05 2.15
CA SER A 104 4.69 69.77 3.57
C SER A 104 4.00 68.42 3.82
N TYR A 105 3.33 67.86 2.80
CA TYR A 105 2.65 66.56 2.89
C TYR A 105 3.52 65.39 2.39
N LEU A 106 4.78 65.62 2.00
CA LEU A 106 5.68 64.56 1.54
C LEU A 106 6.14 63.71 2.73
N GLU A 107 5.57 62.51 2.81
CA GLU A 107 6.06 61.46 3.69
C GLU A 107 6.94 60.53 2.86
N ARG A 108 8.26 60.71 2.91
CA ARG A 108 9.16 59.66 2.41
C ARG A 108 8.94 58.43 3.29
N PRO A 109 8.68 57.24 2.72
CA PRO A 109 8.47 56.06 3.54
C PRO A 109 9.75 55.75 4.32
N GLN A 110 9.73 56.08 5.61
CA GLN A 110 10.41 55.34 6.65
C GLN A 110 9.97 53.89 6.48
N ALA A 111 10.83 53.03 5.94
CA ALA A 111 10.73 51.64 6.39
C ALA A 111 10.75 51.72 7.92
N SER A 112 9.87 51.00 8.63
CA SER A 112 9.81 50.99 10.10
C SER A 112 11.02 50.26 10.68
N PHE A 113 12.21 50.63 10.22
CA PHE A 113 13.52 50.20 10.64
C PHE A 113 14.21 51.48 11.10
N LEU A 114 14.76 51.45 12.30
CA LEU A 114 15.78 52.41 12.70
C LEU A 114 16.90 52.30 11.66
N SER A 115 17.06 53.32 10.81
CA SER A 115 18.15 53.33 9.84
C SER A 115 19.45 53.54 10.61
N ASP A 116 20.23 52.48 10.81
CA ASP A 116 21.60 52.53 11.37
C ASP A 116 22.59 53.26 10.45
N ALA A 117 22.17 53.64 9.25
CA ALA A 117 22.92 54.57 8.42
C ALA A 117 22.58 56.01 8.83
N ASN A 118 23.55 56.69 9.44
CA ASN A 118 23.64 58.13 9.58
C ASN A 118 23.48 58.85 8.22
N LEU A 119 22.25 58.93 7.72
CA LEU A 119 21.79 59.87 6.68
C LEU A 119 21.19 61.14 7.32
N SER A 120 21.42 61.31 8.62
CA SER A 120 21.08 62.49 9.43
C SER A 120 22.19 63.55 9.47
N TYR A 121 23.36 63.31 8.86
CA TYR A 121 24.49 64.25 8.91
C TYR A 121 24.82 64.98 7.59
N MET A 122 23.95 64.95 6.58
CA MET A 122 24.11 65.78 5.36
C MET A 122 22.81 66.38 4.80
N VAL A 123 21.80 66.63 5.64
CA VAL A 123 20.56 67.32 5.19
C VAL A 123 20.34 68.68 5.87
N ASP A 124 21.13 69.02 6.89
CA ASP A 124 21.05 70.33 7.58
C ASP A 124 22.23 71.27 7.29
N LYS A 125 22.96 71.08 6.18
CA LYS A 125 23.83 72.13 5.64
C LYS A 125 23.52 72.38 4.18
N ASP A 126 23.18 73.63 3.92
CA ASP A 126 22.90 74.29 2.64
C ASP A 126 21.48 74.17 2.08
N LEU A 127 20.51 74.66 2.87
CA LEU A 127 19.33 75.37 2.36
C LEU A 127 19.56 76.90 2.30
N SER A 128 20.83 77.34 2.28
CA SER A 128 21.25 78.73 2.15
C SER A 128 22.29 78.87 1.02
N GLY A 129 21.85 78.62 -0.21
CA GLY A 129 22.50 79.12 -1.41
C GLY A 129 21.51 80.04 -2.12
N ASP A 130 21.89 81.30 -2.28
CA ASP A 130 21.13 82.42 -2.85
C ASP A 130 19.93 82.06 -3.76
N THR A 131 18.73 82.31 -3.25
CA THR A 131 17.49 82.33 -4.04
C THR A 131 16.67 83.61 -3.79
N GLN A 132 17.34 84.74 -3.57
CA GLN A 132 16.69 86.05 -3.63
C GLN A 132 16.62 86.64 -5.05
N ASP A 133 17.39 86.11 -6.01
CA ASP A 133 17.41 86.66 -7.39
C ASP A 133 16.50 85.94 -8.42
N ASN A 134 15.72 84.93 -8.02
CA ASN A 134 14.90 84.14 -8.96
C ASN A 134 13.38 84.22 -8.77
N LEU A 135 12.88 85.10 -7.90
CA LEU A 135 11.42 85.30 -7.76
C LEU A 135 10.78 85.90 -9.02
N PHE A 136 11.53 86.69 -9.80
CA PHE A 136 11.05 87.26 -11.07
C PHE A 136 11.22 86.34 -12.30
N SER A 137 12.12 85.35 -12.27
CA SER A 137 12.23 84.35 -13.35
C SER A 137 11.17 83.24 -13.23
N SER A 138 10.70 82.95 -12.01
CA SER A 138 9.61 82.01 -11.70
C SER A 138 8.26 82.41 -12.34
N LEU A 139 7.97 83.72 -12.44
CA LEU A 139 6.77 84.22 -13.11
C LEU A 139 6.87 84.18 -14.64
N LYS A 140 8.08 84.22 -15.22
CA LYS A 140 8.30 84.12 -16.67
C LYS A 140 8.33 82.68 -17.19
N SER A 141 8.74 81.70 -16.37
CA SER A 141 8.75 80.28 -16.77
C SER A 141 7.40 79.58 -16.67
N ALA A 142 6.49 80.07 -15.81
CA ALA A 142 5.12 79.57 -15.72
C ALA A 142 4.29 79.78 -17.00
N PHE A 143 4.69 80.74 -17.86
CA PHE A 143 4.01 81.03 -19.13
C PHE A 143 4.78 80.61 -20.38
N ASN A 144 6.08 80.29 -20.28
CA ASN A 144 6.89 79.82 -21.39
C ASN A 144 7.36 78.38 -21.16
N SER A 145 6.49 77.41 -21.44
CA SER A 145 6.91 76.02 -21.69
C SER A 145 6.19 75.47 -22.92
N SER A 146 6.97 74.84 -23.79
CA SER A 146 6.68 74.46 -25.18
C SER A 146 5.75 73.25 -25.35
N GLU A 147 5.24 72.67 -24.26
CA GLU A 147 4.27 71.57 -24.28
C GLU A 147 2.99 72.01 -23.55
N GLY A 148 1.94 72.31 -24.33
CA GLY A 148 0.65 72.76 -23.80
C GLY A 148 0.00 71.72 -22.87
N ALA A 149 -0.70 72.20 -21.84
CA ALA A 149 -1.48 71.36 -20.93
C ALA A 149 -2.53 70.55 -21.73
N PRO A 150 -2.77 69.26 -21.37
CA PRO A 150 -3.77 68.45 -22.05
C PRO A 150 -5.18 69.06 -21.90
N PRO A 151 -6.07 68.89 -22.89
CA PRO A 151 -7.41 69.46 -22.87
C PRO A 151 -8.18 68.99 -21.63
N GLY A 152 -8.74 69.93 -20.86
CA GLY A 152 -9.51 69.64 -19.64
C GLY A 152 -8.72 69.63 -18.33
N PHE A 153 -7.43 70.01 -18.32
CA PHE A 153 -6.65 70.16 -17.08
C PHE A 153 -7.21 71.28 -16.19
N LYS A 154 -7.42 70.97 -14.90
CA LYS A 154 -7.72 71.95 -13.85
C LYS A 154 -6.79 71.72 -12.65
N PRO A 155 -6.15 72.78 -12.11
CA PRO A 155 -5.31 72.64 -10.93
C PRO A 155 -6.14 72.20 -9.71
N ILE A 156 -5.56 71.35 -8.88
CA ILE A 156 -6.23 70.76 -7.71
C ILE A 156 -6.01 71.67 -6.50
N ASN A 157 -7.10 72.08 -5.85
CA ASN A 157 -7.00 72.90 -4.63
C ASN A 157 -6.69 72.02 -3.41
N ILE A 158 -5.60 72.32 -2.69
CA ILE A 158 -5.11 71.54 -1.54
C ILE A 158 -6.18 71.41 -0.44
N ALA A 159 -6.91 72.49 -0.13
CA ALA A 159 -7.93 72.51 0.91
C ALA A 159 -9.11 71.57 0.60
N ARG A 160 -9.48 71.45 -0.69
CA ARG A 160 -10.58 70.56 -1.13
C ARG A 160 -10.13 69.10 -1.27
N TYR A 161 -8.84 68.87 -1.53
CA TYR A 161 -8.29 67.55 -1.79
C TYR A 161 -8.08 66.74 -0.49
N GLY A 162 -7.70 67.44 0.59
CA GLY A 162 -7.51 66.87 1.92
C GLY A 162 -6.15 66.18 2.10
N SER A 163 -5.68 66.16 3.35
CA SER A 163 -4.31 65.73 3.72
C SER A 163 -3.97 64.31 3.29
N ASN A 164 -4.87 63.34 3.48
CA ASN A 164 -4.61 61.93 3.14
C ASN A 164 -4.45 61.68 1.63
N ARG A 165 -5.19 62.41 0.78
CA ARG A 165 -5.05 62.29 -0.69
C ARG A 165 -3.81 63.03 -1.17
N MET A 166 -3.48 64.15 -0.53
CA MET A 166 -2.26 64.90 -0.79
C MET A 166 -1.01 64.07 -0.50
N LYS A 167 -0.94 63.43 0.68
CA LYS A 167 0.14 62.51 1.06
C LYS A 167 0.34 61.39 0.04
N LYS A 168 -0.77 60.78 -0.44
CA LYS A 168 -0.71 59.76 -1.50
C LYS A 168 -0.11 60.30 -2.78
N SER A 169 -0.56 61.47 -3.22
CA SER A 169 -0.13 62.06 -4.51
C SER A 169 1.36 62.39 -4.52
N LEU A 170 1.88 62.98 -3.43
CA LEU A 170 3.32 63.26 -3.30
C LEU A 170 4.16 62.01 -3.15
N ARG A 171 3.66 61.01 -2.41
CA ARG A 171 4.29 59.70 -2.32
C ARG A 171 4.36 59.02 -3.69
N ASP A 172 3.31 59.15 -4.52
CA ASP A 172 3.27 58.55 -5.85
C ASP A 172 4.27 59.27 -6.79
N LEU A 173 4.43 60.61 -6.71
CA LEU A 173 5.51 61.35 -7.41
C LEU A 173 6.91 60.91 -6.98
N ASP A 174 7.15 60.77 -5.68
CA ASP A 174 8.41 60.23 -5.14
C ASP A 174 8.66 58.79 -5.60
N TRP A 175 7.60 57.97 -5.66
CA TRP A 175 7.67 56.59 -6.15
C TRP A 175 8.04 56.50 -7.63
N PHE A 176 7.48 57.37 -8.49
CA PHE A 176 7.89 57.46 -9.90
C PHE A 176 9.37 57.79 -10.03
N LEU A 177 9.87 58.77 -9.27
CA LEU A 177 11.29 59.14 -9.30
C LEU A 177 12.19 58.00 -8.82
N ARG A 178 11.81 57.33 -7.73
CA ARG A 178 12.58 56.20 -7.18
C ARG A 178 12.62 55.01 -8.11
N TYR A 179 11.51 54.66 -8.77
CA TYR A 179 11.51 53.56 -9.72
C TYR A 179 12.22 53.93 -11.02
N LEU A 180 12.22 55.22 -11.40
CA LEU A 180 13.03 55.71 -12.50
C LEU A 180 14.52 55.56 -12.22
N THR A 181 15.01 55.93 -11.03
CA THR A 181 16.43 55.72 -10.68
C THR A 181 16.78 54.23 -10.64
N TYR A 182 15.89 53.36 -10.13
CA TYR A 182 16.09 51.92 -10.18
C TYR A 182 16.13 51.37 -11.62
N ALA A 183 15.26 51.85 -12.51
CA ALA A 183 15.24 51.45 -13.91
C ALA A 183 16.55 51.84 -14.63
N ILE A 184 17.07 53.04 -14.38
CA ILE A 184 18.34 53.51 -14.95
C ILE A 184 19.50 52.61 -14.51
N ILE A 185 19.59 52.32 -13.21
CA ILE A 185 20.64 51.46 -12.63
C ILE A 185 20.54 50.03 -13.18
N THR A 186 19.34 49.45 -13.21
CA THR A 186 19.12 48.07 -13.70
C THR A 186 19.25 47.92 -15.21
N GLY A 187 19.07 49.02 -15.93
CA GLY A 187 19.26 49.16 -17.35
C GLY A 187 18.17 48.64 -18.26
N ASP A 188 17.06 48.22 -17.69
CA ASP A 188 15.87 47.79 -18.41
C ASP A 188 14.65 48.54 -17.84
N PRO A 189 13.75 49.09 -18.68
CA PRO A 189 12.55 49.79 -18.20
C PRO A 189 11.47 48.84 -17.67
N ASN A 190 11.74 47.53 -17.53
CA ASN A 190 10.73 46.53 -17.15
C ASN A 190 10.01 46.89 -15.84
N ILE A 191 10.76 47.34 -14.82
CA ILE A 191 10.19 47.79 -13.55
C ILE A 191 9.16 48.91 -13.71
N LEU A 192 9.34 49.80 -14.70
CA LEU A 192 8.42 50.88 -15.01
C LEU A 192 7.21 50.33 -15.76
N THR A 193 7.45 49.58 -16.83
CA THR A 193 6.38 49.05 -17.69
C THR A 193 5.38 48.19 -16.91
N VAL A 194 5.83 47.33 -16.00
CA VAL A 194 4.96 46.41 -15.25
C VAL A 194 4.14 47.13 -14.18
N ASN A 195 4.73 48.14 -13.53
CA ASN A 195 4.11 48.79 -12.37
C ASN A 195 3.25 50.01 -12.75
N ILE A 196 3.50 50.63 -13.90
CA ILE A 196 2.82 51.85 -14.35
C ILE A 196 1.67 51.52 -15.30
N ARG A 197 1.77 50.44 -16.08
CA ARG A 197 0.72 50.03 -17.01
C ARG A 197 -0.59 49.73 -16.28
N GLY A 198 -1.68 50.38 -16.70
CA GLY A 198 -3.00 50.25 -16.08
C GLY A 198 -3.17 51.00 -14.76
N LEU A 199 -2.13 51.69 -14.27
CA LEU A 199 -2.21 52.54 -13.08
C LEU A 199 -3.16 53.73 -13.28
N ARG A 200 -3.23 54.26 -14.51
CA ARG A 200 -4.12 55.35 -14.90
C ARG A 200 -5.58 55.05 -14.56
N ASP A 201 -6.09 53.90 -15.01
CA ASP A 201 -7.49 53.49 -14.81
C ASP A 201 -7.83 53.32 -13.31
N LEU A 202 -6.85 52.94 -12.49
CA LEU A 202 -7.01 52.78 -11.04
C LEU A 202 -7.02 54.11 -10.30
N ILE A 203 -6.22 55.08 -10.78
CA ILE A 203 -6.10 56.41 -10.16
C ILE A 203 -7.22 57.34 -10.60
N GLU A 204 -7.78 57.16 -11.80
CA GLU A 204 -8.81 58.05 -12.38
C GLU A 204 -10.06 58.23 -11.49
N ASN A 205 -10.39 57.22 -10.68
CA ASN A 205 -11.48 57.30 -9.70
C ASN A 205 -11.17 58.22 -8.50
N ALA A 206 -9.90 58.50 -8.22
CA ALA A 206 -9.44 59.23 -7.05
C ALA A 206 -8.74 60.57 -7.35
N CYS A 207 -8.10 60.69 -8.51
CA CYS A 207 -7.36 61.87 -8.96
C CYS A 207 -7.49 62.03 -10.48
N SER A 208 -7.35 63.26 -10.99
CA SER A 208 -7.38 63.52 -12.43
C SER A 208 -6.15 62.92 -13.12
N SER A 209 -6.39 62.03 -14.09
CA SER A 209 -5.35 61.41 -14.91
C SER A 209 -4.49 62.45 -15.67
N SER A 210 -5.12 63.56 -16.09
CA SER A 210 -4.43 64.69 -16.72
C SER A 210 -3.42 65.38 -15.81
N ALA A 211 -3.67 65.48 -14.50
CA ALA A 211 -2.74 66.10 -13.56
C ALA A 211 -1.46 65.25 -13.38
N ALA A 212 -1.59 63.93 -13.32
CA ALA A 212 -0.43 63.04 -13.24
C ALA A 212 0.48 63.16 -14.47
N ILE A 213 -0.09 63.25 -15.68
CA ILE A 213 0.68 63.43 -16.92
C ILE A 213 1.44 64.77 -16.92
N VAL A 214 0.77 65.86 -16.52
CA VAL A 214 1.41 67.19 -16.41
C VAL A 214 2.56 67.16 -15.41
N ALA A 215 2.36 66.52 -14.25
CA ALA A 215 3.41 66.39 -13.23
C ALA A 215 4.61 65.59 -13.76
N LEU A 216 4.39 64.47 -14.45
CA LEU A 216 5.46 63.66 -15.03
C LEU A 216 6.23 64.39 -16.14
N ARG A 217 5.53 65.15 -16.99
CA ARG A 217 6.17 66.01 -18.01
C ARG A 217 7.03 67.10 -17.37
N GLU A 218 6.55 67.68 -16.27
CA GLU A 218 7.30 68.69 -15.53
C GLU A 218 8.53 68.10 -14.82
N MET A 219 8.40 66.92 -14.21
CA MET A 219 9.55 66.21 -13.64
C MET A 219 10.62 65.92 -14.72
N ARG A 220 10.19 65.56 -15.93
CA ARG A 220 11.09 65.32 -17.06
C ARG A 220 11.79 66.61 -17.49
N THR A 221 11.07 67.72 -17.70
CA THR A 221 11.69 68.99 -18.13
C THR A 221 12.72 69.46 -17.11
N ILE A 222 12.39 69.42 -15.83
CA ILE A 222 13.30 69.83 -14.75
C ILE A 222 14.50 68.89 -14.67
N ALA A 223 14.30 67.57 -14.75
CA ALA A 223 15.40 66.61 -14.75
C ALA A 223 16.39 66.87 -15.89
N LEU A 224 15.92 67.23 -17.09
CA LEU A 224 16.77 67.60 -18.21
C LEU A 224 17.50 68.92 -17.98
N THR A 225 16.86 69.91 -17.34
CA THR A 225 17.54 71.18 -16.98
C THR A 225 18.66 71.02 -15.94
N ILE A 226 18.64 69.94 -15.15
CA ILE A 226 19.68 69.68 -14.14
C ILE A 226 20.96 69.12 -14.79
N VAL A 227 20.85 68.48 -15.96
CA VAL A 227 21.94 67.67 -16.56
C VAL A 227 22.39 68.23 -17.92
N ILE A 228 22.31 69.56 -18.10
CA ILE A 228 22.55 70.25 -19.39
C ILE A 228 23.95 69.97 -19.98
N GLU A 229 24.93 69.60 -19.15
CA GLU A 229 26.33 69.42 -19.58
C GLU A 229 26.67 68.01 -20.10
N ASP A 230 25.88 66.98 -19.81
CA ASP A 230 26.17 65.58 -20.20
C ASP A 230 25.10 65.01 -21.15
N ILE A 231 25.45 64.89 -22.43
CA ILE A 231 24.57 64.43 -23.52
C ILE A 231 24.13 62.97 -23.32
N GLU A 232 25.01 62.10 -22.79
CA GLU A 232 24.69 60.69 -22.58
C GLU A 232 23.67 60.53 -21.45
N ALA A 233 23.89 61.26 -20.36
CA ALA A 233 22.98 61.32 -19.23
C ALA A 233 21.62 61.91 -19.62
N GLU A 234 21.61 62.98 -20.41
CA GLU A 234 20.38 63.60 -20.94
C GLU A 234 19.56 62.58 -21.75
N ASN A 235 20.22 61.83 -22.64
CA ASN A 235 19.58 60.82 -23.46
C ASN A 235 18.98 59.68 -22.62
N LEU A 236 19.71 59.18 -21.62
CA LEU A 236 19.20 58.15 -20.70
C LEU A 236 17.95 58.65 -19.97
N ILE A 237 18.03 59.81 -19.32
CA ILE A 237 16.92 60.42 -18.60
C ILE A 237 15.70 60.57 -19.52
N ARG A 238 15.90 61.14 -20.71
CA ARG A 238 14.84 61.35 -21.70
C ARG A 238 14.16 60.05 -22.11
N GLN A 239 14.94 59.00 -22.39
CA GLN A 239 14.42 57.67 -22.74
C GLN A 239 13.54 57.10 -21.62
N TYR A 240 14.04 57.04 -20.38
CA TYR A 240 13.28 56.47 -19.27
C TYR A 240 12.03 57.29 -18.91
N PHE A 241 12.10 58.63 -18.89
CA PHE A 241 10.89 59.44 -18.66
C PHE A 241 9.85 59.27 -19.77
N ASN A 242 10.27 59.15 -21.03
CA ASN A 242 9.35 58.89 -22.13
C ASN A 242 8.65 57.52 -21.96
N THR A 243 9.36 56.49 -21.49
CA THR A 243 8.72 55.20 -21.19
C THR A 243 7.64 55.33 -20.11
N ILE A 244 7.91 56.05 -19.01
CA ILE A 244 6.93 56.30 -17.94
C ILE A 244 5.67 56.96 -18.47
N ILE A 245 5.83 58.06 -19.21
CA ILE A 245 4.70 58.84 -19.73
C ILE A 245 3.89 57.99 -20.72
N SER A 246 4.57 57.28 -21.63
CA SER A 246 3.90 56.42 -22.63
C SER A 246 3.12 55.26 -22.00
N GLU A 247 3.67 54.61 -20.98
CA GLU A 247 3.02 53.48 -20.31
C GLU A 247 1.89 53.91 -19.38
N PHE A 248 1.97 55.13 -18.82
CA PHE A 248 0.88 55.73 -18.04
C PHE A 248 -0.28 56.19 -18.92
N GLU A 249 0.00 56.76 -20.10
CA GLU A 249 -1.03 57.16 -21.06
C GLU A 249 -1.79 55.96 -21.63
N ALA A 250 -1.12 54.81 -21.75
CA ALA A 250 -1.69 53.58 -22.30
C ALA A 250 -2.69 52.89 -21.35
N SER A 251 -3.69 52.23 -21.93
CA SER A 251 -4.74 51.51 -21.19
C SER A 251 -4.22 50.27 -20.47
N SER A 252 -4.97 49.84 -19.43
CA SER A 252 -4.74 48.55 -18.78
C SER A 252 -4.76 47.39 -19.78
N LEU A 253 -3.93 46.39 -19.50
CA LEU A 253 -3.89 45.17 -20.29
C LEU A 253 -5.06 44.25 -19.91
N THR A 254 -5.60 43.53 -20.89
CA THR A 254 -6.66 42.53 -20.64
C THR A 254 -6.10 41.34 -19.86
N ASP A 255 -6.84 40.88 -18.85
CA ASP A 255 -6.46 39.72 -18.07
C ASP A 255 -6.40 38.44 -18.92
N LYS A 256 -5.37 37.63 -18.69
CA LYS A 256 -5.24 36.31 -19.30
C LYS A 256 -6.23 35.35 -18.64
N LEU A 257 -7.24 34.93 -19.40
CA LEU A 257 -8.21 33.93 -18.96
C LEU A 257 -7.73 32.52 -19.30
N ARG A 258 -7.79 31.63 -18.33
CA ARG A 258 -7.52 30.20 -18.47
C ARG A 258 -8.84 29.44 -18.40
N LYS A 259 -9.45 29.20 -19.55
CA LYS A 259 -10.64 28.36 -19.69
C LYS A 259 -10.25 26.89 -19.70
N ARG A 260 -11.19 26.01 -19.31
CA ARG A 260 -10.97 24.57 -19.23
C ARG A 260 -12.04 23.82 -19.99
N ASN A 261 -11.66 22.70 -20.58
CA ASN A 261 -12.53 21.94 -21.47
C ASN A 261 -13.36 20.88 -20.71
N SER A 262 -12.97 20.53 -19.48
CA SER A 262 -13.70 19.58 -18.64
C SER A 262 -14.20 20.21 -17.35
N THR A 263 -15.31 19.67 -16.84
CA THR A 263 -16.07 20.21 -15.71
C THR A 263 -15.38 20.05 -14.35
N ASP A 264 -14.40 19.15 -14.24
CA ASP A 264 -13.65 18.87 -13.03
C ASP A 264 -12.44 19.81 -12.82
N LEU A 265 -12.11 20.58 -13.85
CA LEU A 265 -11.05 21.57 -13.87
C LEU A 265 -11.62 22.95 -13.58
N GLN A 266 -10.96 23.71 -12.71
CA GLN A 266 -11.34 25.10 -12.46
C GLN A 266 -10.70 26.05 -13.49
N GLY A 267 -11.49 27.02 -13.94
CA GLY A 267 -11.01 28.17 -14.70
C GLY A 267 -10.33 29.19 -13.80
N LEU A 268 -9.33 29.89 -14.31
CA LEU A 268 -8.57 30.90 -13.56
C LEU A 268 -8.29 32.14 -14.42
N CYS A 269 -7.96 33.26 -13.79
CA CYS A 269 -7.52 34.48 -14.47
C CYS A 269 -6.17 34.95 -13.89
N LEU A 270 -5.39 35.64 -14.73
CA LEU A 270 -4.12 36.26 -14.32
C LEU A 270 -3.97 37.63 -14.97
N PRO A 271 -3.65 38.69 -14.20
CA PRO A 271 -3.30 39.98 -14.77
C PRO A 271 -2.10 39.85 -15.71
N GLN A 272 -2.23 40.37 -16.93
CA GLN A 272 -1.18 40.18 -17.95
C GLN A 272 0.16 40.83 -17.54
N ILE A 273 0.12 41.91 -16.75
CA ILE A 273 1.30 42.56 -16.17
C ILE A 273 2.12 41.60 -15.30
N TYR A 274 1.47 40.69 -14.56
CA TYR A 274 2.15 39.70 -13.72
C TYR A 274 2.95 38.70 -14.56
N ALA A 275 2.41 38.32 -15.72
CA ALA A 275 3.08 37.40 -16.63
C ALA A 275 4.20 38.05 -17.46
N LYS A 276 4.17 39.38 -17.62
CA LYS A 276 5.23 40.14 -18.30
C LYS A 276 6.38 40.51 -17.34
N ALA A 277 6.18 40.36 -16.03
CA ALA A 277 7.19 40.64 -15.03
C ALA A 277 8.34 39.62 -15.11
N GLY A 278 9.58 40.13 -15.09
CA GLY A 278 10.79 39.30 -15.12
C GLY A 278 11.20 38.82 -16.51
N VAL A 279 11.73 37.59 -16.58
CA VAL A 279 12.31 36.99 -17.79
C VAL A 279 11.25 36.10 -18.44
N SER A 280 10.88 36.44 -19.66
CA SER A 280 9.96 35.62 -20.46
C SER A 280 10.61 34.29 -20.85
N VAL A 281 9.86 33.19 -20.76
CA VAL A 281 10.31 31.89 -21.26
C VAL A 281 10.28 31.89 -22.79
N GLN A 282 11.38 31.50 -23.43
CA GLN A 282 11.46 31.38 -24.88
C GLN A 282 10.60 30.24 -25.42
N ARG A 283 9.96 30.48 -26.57
CA ARG A 283 9.16 29.47 -27.29
C ARG A 283 9.87 29.09 -28.58
N PHE A 284 10.04 27.78 -28.77
CA PHE A 284 10.69 27.23 -29.95
C PHE A 284 9.61 26.76 -30.93
N ILE A 285 9.66 27.29 -32.15
CA ILE A 285 8.68 27.01 -33.21
C ILE A 285 9.43 26.42 -34.38
N MET A 286 8.93 25.32 -34.93
CA MET A 286 9.52 24.68 -36.11
C MET A 286 8.82 25.15 -37.39
N LYS A 287 9.57 25.76 -38.31
CA LYS A 287 9.10 26.10 -39.66
C LYS A 287 10.06 25.55 -40.72
N SER A 288 9.54 25.24 -41.91
CA SER A 288 10.33 24.68 -43.00
C SER A 288 11.42 25.62 -43.52
N SER A 289 11.18 26.94 -43.45
CA SER A 289 12.08 28.00 -43.92
C SER A 289 13.21 28.40 -42.96
N LEU A 290 13.26 27.82 -41.75
CA LEU A 290 14.28 28.17 -40.76
C LEU A 290 15.69 27.76 -41.19
N SER A 291 16.68 28.46 -40.68
CA SER A 291 18.09 28.10 -40.82
C SER A 291 18.38 26.74 -40.18
N ILE A 292 19.45 26.07 -40.61
CA ILE A 292 19.85 24.77 -40.06
C ILE A 292 20.11 24.88 -38.55
N ASP A 293 20.70 25.99 -38.11
CA ASP A 293 21.02 26.23 -36.70
C ASP A 293 19.76 26.42 -35.85
N GLU A 294 18.79 27.20 -36.31
CA GLU A 294 17.49 27.36 -35.63
C GLU A 294 16.75 26.02 -35.54
N LYS A 295 16.72 25.24 -36.63
CA LYS A 295 16.13 23.90 -36.62
C LYS A 295 16.81 22.99 -35.59
N ASN A 296 18.13 23.05 -35.46
CA ASN A 296 18.87 22.28 -34.47
C ASN A 296 18.56 22.76 -33.04
N ILE A 297 18.39 24.06 -32.80
CA ILE A 297 18.00 24.61 -31.49
C ILE A 297 16.61 24.11 -31.09
N VAL A 298 15.65 24.10 -32.02
CA VAL A 298 14.29 23.59 -31.79
C VAL A 298 14.32 22.11 -31.42
N ILE A 299 15.08 21.29 -32.14
CA ILE A 299 15.21 19.84 -31.84
C ILE A 299 15.84 19.61 -30.47
N LYS A 300 16.90 20.36 -30.12
CA LYS A 300 17.50 20.30 -28.79
C LYS A 300 16.51 20.73 -27.70
N ALA A 301 15.64 21.71 -27.96
CA ALA A 301 14.56 22.07 -27.05
C ALA A 301 13.57 20.91 -26.85
N CYS A 302 13.20 20.16 -27.91
CA CYS A 302 12.37 18.97 -27.78
C CYS A 302 13.01 17.90 -26.88
N TYR A 303 14.31 17.64 -27.04
CA TYR A 303 15.00 16.66 -26.21
C TYR A 303 15.00 17.08 -24.73
N ARG A 304 15.27 18.35 -24.45
CA ARG A 304 15.25 18.91 -23.09
C ARG A 304 13.86 18.84 -22.46
N GLN A 305 12.80 19.08 -23.23
CA GLN A 305 11.44 18.97 -22.74
C GLN A 305 11.04 17.50 -22.45
N VAL A 306 11.21 16.60 -23.43
CA VAL A 306 10.72 15.21 -23.35
C VAL A 306 11.59 14.35 -22.44
N PHE A 307 12.91 14.50 -22.48
CA PHE A 307 13.85 13.69 -21.68
C PHE A 307 14.39 14.41 -20.44
N GLU A 308 13.92 15.64 -20.17
CA GLU A 308 14.37 16.55 -19.11
C GLU A 308 15.82 17.06 -19.27
N ARG A 309 16.53 16.60 -20.30
CA ARG A 309 17.95 16.88 -20.56
C ARG A 309 18.28 16.67 -22.03
N ASP A 310 19.37 17.27 -22.48
CA ASP A 310 19.90 17.03 -23.82
C ASP A 310 20.65 15.68 -23.89
N ILE A 311 19.97 14.66 -24.39
CA ILE A 311 20.51 13.30 -24.54
C ILE A 311 21.55 13.18 -25.66
N ALA A 312 21.46 14.05 -26.68
CA ALA A 312 22.37 14.02 -27.82
C ALA A 312 23.75 14.52 -27.40
N LYS A 313 23.80 15.63 -26.67
CA LYS A 313 25.06 16.19 -26.15
C LYS A 313 25.71 15.31 -25.07
N ALA A 314 24.91 14.70 -24.19
CA ALA A 314 25.43 13.99 -23.03
C ALA A 314 25.88 12.55 -23.35
N TYR A 315 25.17 11.85 -24.23
CA TYR A 315 25.36 10.42 -24.47
C TYR A 315 25.51 10.04 -25.94
N ASN A 316 25.52 11.01 -26.86
CA ASN A 316 25.52 10.79 -28.31
C ASN A 316 24.34 9.92 -28.80
N LEU A 317 23.20 9.99 -28.12
CA LEU A 317 21.97 9.34 -28.55
C LEU A 317 21.23 10.25 -29.53
N SER A 318 20.88 9.74 -30.71
CA SER A 318 20.11 10.49 -31.71
C SER A 318 19.07 9.59 -32.38
N LEU A 319 17.99 10.22 -32.83
CA LEU A 319 16.93 9.59 -33.61
C LEU A 319 16.94 10.22 -35.01
N SER A 320 18.01 9.92 -35.77
CA SER A 320 18.34 10.55 -37.06
C SER A 320 17.16 10.62 -38.02
N ASP A 321 16.39 9.54 -38.11
CA ASP A 321 15.29 9.43 -39.05
C ASP A 321 14.19 10.44 -38.73
N LEU A 322 13.80 10.54 -37.46
CA LEU A 322 12.79 11.48 -37.00
C LEU A 322 13.27 12.92 -37.15
N GLU A 323 14.53 13.21 -36.79
CA GLU A 323 15.10 14.56 -36.96
C GLU A 323 15.07 15.01 -38.42
N SER A 324 15.44 14.13 -39.36
CA SER A 324 15.42 14.43 -40.79
C SER A 324 14.02 14.73 -41.30
N GLN A 325 13.01 13.96 -40.83
CA GLN A 325 11.62 14.15 -41.22
C GLN A 325 11.06 15.48 -40.72
N VAL A 326 11.39 15.89 -39.49
CA VAL A 326 10.97 17.19 -38.94
C VAL A 326 11.68 18.34 -39.66
N LYS A 327 13.00 18.23 -39.89
CA LYS A 327 13.78 19.26 -40.60
C LYS A 327 13.24 19.55 -42.00
N ASN A 328 12.74 18.50 -42.65
CA ASN A 328 12.13 18.57 -43.98
C ASN A 328 10.64 18.94 -43.96
N GLY A 329 10.01 19.03 -42.77
CA GLY A 329 8.58 19.32 -42.63
C GLY A 329 7.64 18.18 -43.05
N ARG A 330 8.13 16.93 -43.14
CA ARG A 330 7.29 15.75 -43.43
C ARG A 330 6.40 15.40 -42.24
N ILE A 331 6.91 15.62 -41.03
CA ILE A 331 6.16 15.47 -39.77
C ILE A 331 6.22 16.80 -39.01
N SER A 332 5.14 17.11 -38.31
CA SER A 332 5.05 18.30 -37.45
C SER A 332 5.79 18.09 -36.12
N ILE A 333 5.95 19.14 -35.32
CA ILE A 333 6.58 19.00 -34.01
C ILE A 333 5.72 18.15 -33.06
N LYS A 334 4.39 18.20 -33.22
CA LYS A 334 3.44 17.35 -32.50
C LYS A 334 3.71 15.87 -32.77
N GLU A 335 3.85 15.50 -34.04
CA GLU A 335 4.16 14.13 -34.44
C GLU A 335 5.57 13.71 -34.01
N PHE A 336 6.54 14.63 -34.05
CA PHE A 336 7.88 14.38 -33.52
C PHE A 336 7.85 14.05 -32.04
N VAL A 337 7.19 14.88 -31.23
CA VAL A 337 7.03 14.67 -29.78
C VAL A 337 6.30 13.35 -29.51
N ARG A 338 5.28 13.00 -30.30
CA ARG A 338 4.59 11.71 -30.22
C ARG A 338 5.54 10.54 -30.48
N ALA A 339 6.34 10.61 -31.53
CA ALA A 339 7.31 9.58 -31.86
C ALA A 339 8.41 9.45 -30.79
N LEU A 340 8.89 10.58 -30.23
CA LEU A 340 9.83 10.58 -29.11
C LEU A 340 9.26 9.87 -27.89
N GLY A 341 8.00 10.15 -27.52
CA GLY A 341 7.34 9.49 -26.39
C GLY A 341 7.19 7.98 -26.58
N LYS A 342 6.91 7.51 -27.80
CA LYS A 342 6.74 6.09 -28.11
C LYS A 342 8.05 5.33 -28.28
N SER A 343 9.18 6.05 -28.33
CA SER A 343 10.50 5.48 -28.53
C SER A 343 10.90 4.52 -27.40
N SER A 344 11.80 3.58 -27.73
CA SER A 344 12.40 2.69 -26.74
C SER A 344 13.22 3.45 -25.69
N LEU A 345 13.83 4.57 -26.07
CA LEU A 345 14.58 5.44 -25.16
C LEU A 345 13.68 6.01 -24.07
N TYR A 346 12.51 6.55 -24.45
CA TYR A 346 11.58 7.10 -23.47
C TYR A 346 10.99 6.01 -22.56
N LYS A 347 10.70 4.83 -23.12
CA LYS A 347 10.25 3.65 -22.33
C LYS A 347 11.28 3.24 -21.27
N LYS A 348 12.55 3.16 -21.66
CA LYS A 348 13.65 2.79 -20.75
C LYS A 348 13.84 3.80 -19.62
N ASP A 349 13.77 5.10 -19.92
CA ASP A 349 14.03 6.15 -18.94
C ASP A 349 12.83 6.43 -18.02
N PHE A 350 11.61 6.46 -18.58
CA PHE A 350 10.42 7.01 -17.89
C PHE A 350 9.26 6.03 -17.71
N PHE A 351 9.33 4.82 -18.28
CA PHE A 351 8.30 3.79 -18.09
C PHE A 351 8.78 2.64 -17.19
N GLU A 352 9.83 1.92 -17.60
CA GLU A 352 10.34 0.72 -16.91
C GLU A 352 10.71 0.92 -15.43
N PRO A 353 11.37 2.01 -15.01
CA PRO A 353 11.79 2.16 -13.61
C PRO A 353 10.68 2.70 -12.68
N PHE A 354 9.45 2.87 -13.19
CA PHE A 354 8.36 3.54 -12.49
C PHE A 354 7.07 2.72 -12.44
N VAL A 355 6.25 2.99 -11.42
CA VAL A 355 4.88 2.48 -11.35
C VAL A 355 3.99 3.26 -12.31
N ASN A 356 2.97 2.64 -12.90
CA ASN A 356 2.00 3.28 -13.81
C ASN A 356 1.48 4.64 -13.29
N SER A 357 1.20 4.76 -11.99
CA SER A 357 0.78 6.02 -11.38
C SER A 357 1.82 7.13 -11.52
N ARG A 358 3.11 6.81 -11.39
CA ARG A 358 4.21 7.77 -11.53
C ARG A 358 4.52 8.06 -13.00
N VAL A 359 4.42 7.06 -13.88
CA VAL A 359 4.53 7.24 -15.35
C VAL A 359 3.53 8.29 -15.82
N LEU A 360 2.28 8.22 -15.35
CA LEU A 360 1.26 9.22 -15.67
C LEU A 360 1.70 10.63 -15.26
N GLU A 361 2.13 10.83 -14.01
CA GLU A 361 2.55 12.15 -13.53
C GLU A 361 3.73 12.73 -14.35
N LEU A 362 4.70 11.91 -14.72
CA LEU A 362 5.82 12.31 -15.56
C LEU A 362 5.36 12.61 -17.00
N SER A 363 4.49 11.79 -17.58
CA SER A 363 3.96 12.06 -18.93
C SER A 363 3.25 13.43 -19.03
N PHE A 364 2.52 13.83 -17.98
CA PHE A 364 1.91 15.16 -17.88
C PHE A 364 2.96 16.29 -17.88
N ARG A 365 4.08 16.09 -17.18
CA ARG A 365 5.22 17.01 -17.19
C ARG A 365 5.81 17.15 -18.59
N HIS A 366 6.10 16.03 -19.25
CA HIS A 366 6.81 16.03 -20.54
C HIS A 366 5.94 16.55 -21.69
N PHE A 367 4.70 16.08 -21.81
CA PHE A 367 3.86 16.36 -22.98
C PHE A 367 2.93 17.56 -22.79
N LEU A 368 2.53 17.86 -21.56
CA LEU A 368 1.64 18.99 -21.26
C LEU A 368 2.32 20.11 -20.46
N GLY A 369 3.55 19.92 -19.96
CA GLY A 369 4.26 20.95 -19.22
C GLY A 369 3.64 21.31 -17.86
N ARG A 370 2.73 20.49 -17.31
CA ARG A 370 2.06 20.73 -16.02
C ARG A 370 1.85 19.43 -15.25
N GLY A 371 1.46 19.51 -13.98
CA GLY A 371 0.95 18.36 -13.24
C GLY A 371 -0.52 18.06 -13.54
N PRO A 372 -1.01 16.84 -13.23
CA PRO A 372 -2.45 16.59 -13.20
C PRO A 372 -3.09 17.49 -12.14
N SER A 373 -4.31 17.89 -12.43
CA SER A 373 -5.02 18.91 -11.67
C SER A 373 -6.02 18.29 -10.69
N SER A 374 -6.74 17.25 -11.12
CA SER A 374 -7.86 16.65 -10.39
C SER A 374 -7.69 15.13 -10.24
N LEU A 375 -8.42 14.55 -9.27
CA LEU A 375 -8.49 13.10 -9.11
C LEU A 375 -9.15 12.40 -10.30
N LYS A 376 -10.19 13.02 -10.89
CA LYS A 376 -10.94 12.47 -12.03
C LYS A 376 -10.08 12.44 -13.28
N GLU A 377 -9.33 13.51 -13.54
CA GLU A 377 -8.34 13.59 -14.61
C GLU A 377 -7.32 12.47 -14.47
N PHE A 378 -6.78 12.26 -13.25
CA PHE A 378 -5.84 11.16 -12.99
C PHE A 378 -6.47 9.80 -13.29
N GLN A 379 -7.69 9.53 -12.80
CA GLN A 379 -8.39 8.25 -13.03
C GLN A 379 -8.64 7.98 -14.52
N LYS A 380 -9.04 9.00 -15.29
CA LYS A 380 -9.24 8.90 -16.75
C LYS A 380 -7.98 8.41 -17.44
N TYR A 381 -6.85 9.11 -17.28
CA TYR A 381 -5.61 8.73 -17.96
C TYR A 381 -4.98 7.47 -17.38
N PHE A 382 -5.19 7.17 -16.10
CA PHE A 382 -4.74 5.92 -15.49
C PHE A 382 -5.46 4.70 -16.08
N SER A 383 -6.77 4.82 -16.36
CA SER A 383 -7.53 3.75 -17.03
C SER A 383 -7.02 3.47 -18.46
N ILE A 384 -6.65 4.52 -19.19
CA ILE A 384 -6.06 4.42 -20.54
C ILE A 384 -4.69 3.74 -20.47
N LEU A 385 -3.82 4.19 -19.58
CA LEU A 385 -2.49 3.61 -19.39
C LEU A 385 -2.57 2.12 -19.01
N SER A 386 -3.52 1.76 -18.15
CA SER A 386 -3.67 0.38 -17.65
C SER A 386 -4.23 -0.58 -18.71
N SER A 387 -5.02 -0.07 -19.65
CA SER A 387 -5.65 -0.88 -20.72
C SER A 387 -4.86 -0.91 -22.02
N ARG A 388 -4.27 0.22 -22.43
CA ARG A 388 -3.60 0.40 -23.73
C ARG A 388 -2.08 0.58 -23.62
N GLY A 389 -1.52 0.58 -22.42
CA GLY A 389 -0.10 0.79 -22.18
C GLY A 389 0.35 2.24 -22.46
N LEU A 390 1.66 2.43 -22.58
CA LEU A 390 2.28 3.75 -22.71
C LEU A 390 1.88 4.47 -24.02
N ASP A 391 1.86 3.74 -25.13
CA ASP A 391 1.61 4.33 -26.45
C ASP A 391 0.19 4.93 -26.51
N GLY A 392 -0.79 4.23 -25.91
CA GLY A 392 -2.16 4.73 -25.79
C GLY A 392 -2.31 5.95 -24.87
N LEU A 393 -1.48 6.06 -23.83
CA LEU A 393 -1.45 7.25 -22.96
C LEU A 393 -0.90 8.47 -23.70
N ILE A 394 0.21 8.30 -24.44
CA ILE A 394 0.84 9.39 -25.19
C ILE A 394 -0.11 9.91 -26.27
N ASP A 395 -0.76 9.00 -27.01
CA ASP A 395 -1.76 9.38 -28.00
C ASP A 395 -2.92 10.16 -27.37
N ALA A 396 -3.41 9.73 -26.21
CA ALA A 396 -4.48 10.43 -25.51
C ALA A 396 -4.09 11.84 -25.04
N LEU A 397 -2.84 12.06 -24.62
CA LEU A 397 -2.34 13.37 -24.19
C LEU A 397 -2.14 14.32 -25.38
N ILE A 398 -1.49 13.83 -26.45
CA ILE A 398 -1.16 14.66 -27.62
C ILE A 398 -2.40 14.97 -28.48
N ASN A 399 -3.38 14.06 -28.51
CA ASN A 399 -4.65 14.29 -29.20
C ASN A 399 -5.67 15.06 -28.35
N SER A 400 -5.29 15.56 -27.18
CA SER A 400 -6.19 16.37 -26.36
C SER A 400 -6.34 17.78 -26.92
N ASP A 401 -7.54 18.34 -26.79
CA ASP A 401 -7.82 19.73 -27.19
C ASP A 401 -6.89 20.71 -26.46
N GLU A 402 -6.55 20.42 -25.20
CA GLU A 402 -5.60 21.23 -24.43
C GLU A 402 -4.22 21.27 -25.11
N TYR A 403 -3.72 20.16 -25.64
CA TYR A 403 -2.44 20.16 -26.34
C TYR A 403 -2.50 21.08 -27.58
N ALA A 404 -3.58 20.98 -28.34
CA ALA A 404 -3.79 21.80 -29.54
C ALA A 404 -3.90 23.29 -29.21
N ASP A 405 -4.62 23.66 -28.14
CA ASP A 405 -4.82 25.04 -27.71
C ASP A 405 -3.51 25.73 -27.29
N TYR A 406 -2.64 25.00 -26.58
CA TYR A 406 -1.41 25.57 -26.01
C TYR A 406 -0.20 25.52 -26.96
N PHE A 407 -0.05 24.42 -27.70
CA PHE A 407 1.17 24.16 -28.49
C PHE A 407 0.89 24.13 -29.99
N GLY A 408 -0.34 23.79 -30.40
CA GLY A 408 -0.67 23.53 -31.79
C GLY A 408 0.17 22.39 -32.36
N GLU A 409 0.65 22.55 -33.59
CA GLU A 409 1.46 21.55 -34.29
C GLU A 409 2.92 21.94 -34.53
N GLU A 410 3.26 23.21 -34.31
CA GLU A 410 4.57 23.79 -34.63
C GLU A 410 5.40 24.17 -33.40
N THR A 411 4.77 24.36 -32.23
CA THR A 411 5.45 24.81 -31.02
C THR A 411 5.90 23.64 -30.16
N VAL A 412 7.15 23.65 -29.72
CA VAL A 412 7.68 22.68 -28.76
C VAL A 412 6.94 22.85 -27.42
N PRO A 413 6.49 21.76 -26.77
CA PRO A 413 5.91 21.86 -25.43
C PRO A 413 6.88 22.53 -24.46
N TYR A 414 6.35 23.33 -23.55
CA TYR A 414 7.14 24.08 -22.56
C TYR A 414 6.52 23.95 -21.18
N LEU A 415 7.33 24.17 -20.14
CA LEU A 415 6.90 24.09 -18.75
C LEU A 415 6.00 25.28 -18.39
N ARG A 416 4.80 24.98 -17.88
CA ARG A 416 3.78 25.98 -17.47
C ARG A 416 3.92 26.28 -15.98
N GLY A 417 5.01 26.98 -15.64
CA GLY A 417 5.38 27.36 -14.28
C GLY A 417 4.73 28.65 -13.77
N LEU A 418 5.18 29.12 -12.60
CA LEU A 418 4.75 30.39 -12.03
C LEU A 418 5.12 31.55 -12.96
N GLY A 419 4.18 32.48 -13.19
CA GLY A 419 4.38 33.66 -14.04
C GLY A 419 3.79 33.48 -15.44
N GLU A 420 3.95 32.32 -16.09
CA GLU A 420 3.45 32.09 -17.45
C GLU A 420 1.91 32.08 -17.50
N GLU A 421 1.30 31.37 -16.55
CA GLU A 421 -0.15 31.13 -16.46
C GLU A 421 -0.65 31.22 -15.02
N ALA A 422 -1.98 31.39 -14.89
CA ALA A 422 -2.66 31.31 -13.61
C ALA A 422 -2.53 29.88 -13.02
N GLN A 423 -1.96 29.79 -11.82
CA GLN A 423 -1.72 28.52 -11.13
C GLN A 423 -2.84 28.21 -10.13
N GLU A 424 -3.25 26.94 -10.08
CA GLU A 424 -4.23 26.49 -9.09
C GLU A 424 -3.55 26.19 -7.74
N CYS A 425 -4.20 26.57 -6.64
CA CYS A 425 -3.66 26.30 -5.30
C CYS A 425 -3.71 24.81 -4.94
N ARG A 426 -4.59 24.04 -5.59
CA ARG A 426 -4.86 22.61 -5.29
C ARG A 426 -3.64 21.72 -5.49
N ASN A 427 -2.80 21.99 -6.48
CA ASN A 427 -1.60 21.20 -6.77
C ASN A 427 -0.31 22.04 -6.69
N TRP A 428 -0.33 23.17 -5.97
CA TRP A 428 0.77 24.13 -5.87
C TRP A 428 2.14 23.49 -5.58
N GLY A 429 2.29 22.85 -4.42
CA GLY A 429 3.55 22.20 -4.02
C GLY A 429 3.98 21.09 -4.99
N PRO A 430 3.11 20.11 -5.31
CA PRO A 430 3.42 19.04 -6.25
C PRO A 430 3.83 19.50 -7.63
N GLN A 431 3.22 20.56 -8.16
CA GLN A 431 3.57 21.08 -9.47
C GLN A 431 4.95 21.71 -9.46
N ILE A 432 5.28 22.52 -8.45
CA ILE A 432 6.63 23.11 -8.33
C ILE A 432 7.68 22.02 -8.18
N ASP A 433 7.42 21.00 -7.36
CA ASP A 433 8.32 19.85 -7.20
C ASP A 433 8.50 19.05 -8.51
N LEU A 434 7.43 18.88 -9.29
CA LEU A 434 7.42 18.13 -10.55
C LEU A 434 8.27 18.81 -11.63
N LEU A 435 8.31 20.14 -11.67
CA LEU A 435 9.06 20.89 -12.68
C LEU A 435 10.57 20.90 -12.45
N ASN A 436 11.05 20.32 -11.34
CA ASN A 436 12.49 20.20 -11.05
C ASN A 436 13.13 18.96 -11.67
N TYR A 437 14.44 19.03 -11.93
CA TYR A 437 15.27 17.88 -12.36
C TYR A 437 15.27 16.71 -11.35
N SER A 438 14.86 16.97 -10.10
CA SER A 438 14.79 15.94 -9.07
C SER A 438 13.54 15.04 -9.17
N ALA A 439 12.57 15.40 -10.02
CA ALA A 439 11.30 14.70 -10.15
C ALA A 439 11.44 13.21 -10.51
N PRO A 440 12.29 12.78 -11.46
CA PRO A 440 12.44 11.34 -11.79
C PRO A 440 13.00 10.48 -10.64
N PHE A 441 13.67 11.09 -9.66
CA PHE A 441 14.18 10.35 -8.49
C PHE A 441 13.09 10.05 -7.46
N ARG A 442 11.92 10.71 -7.56
CA ARG A 442 10.75 10.36 -6.76
C ARG A 442 10.06 9.14 -7.37
N LYS A 443 10.09 8.02 -6.64
CA LYS A 443 9.48 6.74 -7.09
C LYS A 443 8.04 6.56 -6.62
N ILE A 444 7.60 7.31 -5.62
CA ILE A 444 6.22 7.27 -5.11
C ILE A 444 5.39 8.32 -5.84
N PRO A 445 4.17 7.99 -6.32
CA PRO A 445 3.30 8.98 -6.90
C PRO A 445 2.97 10.09 -5.89
N GLN A 446 2.79 11.33 -6.37
CA GLN A 446 2.55 12.50 -5.54
C GLN A 446 1.10 12.98 -5.62
N PHE A 447 0.52 13.00 -6.83
CA PHE A 447 -0.77 13.63 -7.09
C PHE A 447 -1.92 12.75 -6.65
N ILE A 448 -1.91 11.45 -7.00
CA ILE A 448 -2.98 10.53 -6.58
C ILE A 448 -3.05 10.39 -5.06
N THR A 449 -1.90 10.32 -4.38
CA THR A 449 -1.87 10.27 -2.91
C THR A 449 -2.44 11.54 -2.31
N LEU A 450 -2.06 12.71 -2.84
CA LEU A 450 -2.51 14.01 -2.33
C LEU A 450 -3.99 14.26 -2.59
N PHE A 451 -4.48 14.00 -3.81
CA PHE A 451 -5.89 14.17 -4.13
C PHE A 451 -6.79 13.19 -3.35
N SER A 452 -6.32 11.96 -3.12
CA SER A 452 -7.01 11.02 -2.24
C SER A 452 -6.99 11.49 -0.79
N ASP A 453 -5.86 12.00 -0.30
CA ASP A 453 -5.71 12.46 1.09
C ASP A 453 -6.56 13.71 1.37
N TYR A 454 -6.83 14.57 0.38
CA TYR A 454 -7.76 15.70 0.54
C TYR A 454 -9.18 15.24 0.91
N ASN A 455 -9.62 14.12 0.32
CA ASN A 455 -10.93 13.53 0.61
C ASN A 455 -10.92 12.66 1.88
N GLY A 456 -9.75 12.17 2.29
CA GLY A 456 -9.56 11.26 3.42
C GLY A 456 -9.68 11.91 4.81
N SER A 457 -9.25 11.20 5.84
CA SER A 457 -9.01 11.74 7.19
C SER A 457 -7.53 12.07 7.39
N LEU A 458 -7.16 12.62 8.54
CA LEU A 458 -5.74 12.74 8.91
C LEU A 458 -5.08 11.34 8.85
N PRO A 459 -3.87 11.23 8.27
CA PRO A 459 -3.18 9.96 8.14
C PRO A 459 -2.59 9.49 9.48
N ASP A 460 -2.44 8.18 9.65
CA ASP A 460 -1.66 7.62 10.76
C ASP A 460 -0.16 7.80 10.50
N GLN A 461 0.41 8.87 11.04
CA GLN A 461 1.85 9.15 11.02
C GLN A 461 2.22 10.07 12.18
N HIS A 462 3.52 10.20 12.47
CA HIS A 462 4.03 11.20 13.40
C HIS A 462 3.54 12.63 13.04
N PRO A 463 3.22 13.50 14.02
CA PRO A 463 2.79 14.88 13.77
C PRO A 463 3.73 15.71 12.87
N TYR A 464 5.03 15.43 12.94
CA TYR A 464 6.08 16.11 12.16
C TYR A 464 6.44 15.43 10.83
N GLY A 465 5.69 14.41 10.41
CA GLY A 465 5.87 13.70 9.14
C GLY A 465 6.49 12.31 9.28
N LEU A 466 6.37 11.51 8.21
CA LEU A 466 6.63 10.06 8.19
C LEU A 466 7.99 9.62 8.76
N SER A 467 9.07 10.38 8.52
CA SER A 467 10.43 9.97 8.91
C SER A 467 10.76 10.10 10.39
N ASN A 468 9.83 10.60 11.20
CA ASN A 468 10.03 10.79 12.63
C ASN A 468 9.61 9.59 13.46
N ASP A 469 8.82 8.67 12.88
CA ASP A 469 8.55 7.38 13.51
C ASP A 469 9.72 6.41 13.24
N PRO A 470 10.25 5.71 14.26
CA PRO A 470 11.21 4.64 14.05
C PRO A 470 10.51 3.36 13.54
N LEU A 471 11.27 2.49 12.87
CA LEU A 471 10.78 1.14 12.55
C LEU A 471 10.59 0.32 13.84
N SER A 472 9.50 -0.45 13.92
CA SER A 472 9.14 -1.25 15.11
C SER A 472 9.92 -2.58 15.19
N ILE A 473 11.24 -2.49 15.35
CA ILE A 473 12.20 -3.60 15.43
C ILE A 473 12.79 -3.77 16.84
N GLN A 474 13.40 -4.92 17.12
CA GLN A 474 13.95 -5.24 18.44
C GLN A 474 15.08 -4.28 18.87
N PHE A 475 16.03 -4.00 17.97
CA PHE A 475 17.19 -3.15 18.22
C PHE A 475 17.41 -2.15 17.08
N GLY A 476 18.05 -1.03 17.40
CA GLY A 476 18.40 0.00 16.42
C GLY A 476 17.35 1.10 16.30
N ALA A 477 17.81 2.34 16.38
CA ALA A 477 17.01 3.53 16.09
C ALA A 477 17.02 3.81 14.58
N ILE A 478 16.33 2.97 13.81
CA ILE A 478 16.29 3.08 12.35
C ILE A 478 15.09 3.93 11.94
N PHE A 479 15.37 5.07 11.31
CA PHE A 479 14.37 5.97 10.75
C PHE A 479 14.41 5.95 9.22
N PRO A 480 13.25 5.92 8.53
CA PRO A 480 13.19 6.13 7.09
C PRO A 480 13.85 7.46 6.68
N LYS A 481 14.76 7.42 5.70
CA LYS A 481 15.44 8.62 5.18
C LYS A 481 14.60 9.26 4.07
N ASN A 482 14.19 10.52 4.27
CA ASN A 482 13.44 11.30 3.26
C ASN A 482 14.20 11.52 1.94
N ARG A 483 15.53 11.45 1.95
CA ARG A 483 16.36 11.63 0.75
C ARG A 483 16.31 10.42 -0.20
N VAL A 484 16.06 9.22 0.33
CA VAL A 484 15.98 7.99 -0.48
C VAL A 484 14.59 7.91 -1.10
N ASN A 485 14.51 7.80 -2.43
CA ASN A 485 13.26 7.80 -3.21
C ASN A 485 12.36 9.05 -3.00
N LEU A 486 12.90 10.11 -2.39
CA LEU A 486 12.23 11.37 -2.04
C LEU A 486 10.87 11.18 -1.34
N ARG A 487 10.82 10.26 -0.37
CA ARG A 487 9.60 9.94 0.40
C ARG A 487 9.29 11.04 1.42
N LYS A 488 8.68 12.13 0.97
CA LYS A 488 8.19 13.20 1.83
C LYS A 488 6.65 13.22 1.83
N LYS A 489 6.05 13.17 3.01
CA LYS A 489 4.62 13.42 3.26
C LYS A 489 4.50 14.29 4.50
N SER A 490 3.86 15.45 4.34
CA SER A 490 3.47 16.33 5.43
C SER A 490 1.96 16.27 5.58
N ALA A 491 1.48 16.37 6.82
CA ALA A 491 0.07 16.55 7.12
C ALA A 491 -0.08 17.63 8.20
N PRO A 492 -1.11 18.48 8.12
CA PRO A 492 -1.35 19.54 9.09
C PRO A 492 -1.94 18.97 10.38
N PHE A 493 -1.09 18.56 11.33
CA PHE A 493 -1.53 18.17 12.67
C PHE A 493 -1.70 19.40 13.58
N GLY A 494 -2.91 19.55 14.13
CA GLY A 494 -3.19 20.53 15.17
C GLY A 494 -2.40 20.27 16.46
N LYS A 495 -2.38 21.27 17.36
CA LYS A 495 -1.76 21.15 18.69
C LYS A 495 -2.39 20.00 19.48
N ASP A 496 -3.71 19.92 19.46
CA ASP A 496 -4.50 19.01 20.28
C ASP A 496 -4.92 17.80 19.43
N THR A 497 -3.94 16.95 19.14
CA THR A 497 -4.13 15.72 18.37
C THR A 497 -3.66 14.52 19.16
N ARG A 498 -4.38 13.40 19.02
CA ARG A 498 -4.01 12.13 19.64
C ARG A 498 -4.00 11.02 18.60
N ARG A 499 -2.86 10.37 18.48
CA ARG A 499 -2.64 9.20 17.64
C ARG A 499 -3.30 7.98 18.25
N ILE A 500 -3.89 7.15 17.40
CA ILE A 500 -4.45 5.86 17.80
C ILE A 500 -3.30 4.87 17.93
N LEU A 501 -3.05 4.43 19.17
CA LEU A 501 -2.03 3.43 19.47
C LEU A 501 -2.70 2.10 19.75
N ILE A 502 -2.18 1.03 19.14
CA ILE A 502 -2.71 -0.32 19.33
C ILE A 502 -1.99 -0.99 20.50
N ARG A 503 -2.75 -1.47 21.47
CA ARG A 503 -2.22 -2.22 22.63
C ARG A 503 -1.56 -3.51 22.14
N LEU A 504 -0.34 -3.79 22.60
CA LEU A 504 0.30 -5.09 22.40
C LEU A 504 -0.25 -6.09 23.42
N GLY A 505 -1.37 -6.74 23.06
CA GLY A 505 -2.14 -7.63 23.91
C GLY A 505 -3.65 -7.48 23.65
N PRO A 506 -4.53 -7.92 24.56
CA PRO A 506 -5.97 -7.71 24.46
C PRO A 506 -6.30 -6.21 24.36
N GLY A 507 -7.03 -5.83 23.31
CA GLY A 507 -7.40 -4.44 23.04
C GLY A 507 -8.24 -3.79 24.15
N ILE A 508 -8.93 -4.60 24.95
CA ILE A 508 -9.75 -4.16 26.10
C ILE A 508 -8.91 -3.41 27.14
N TYR A 509 -7.62 -3.73 27.25
CA TYR A 509 -6.71 -3.07 28.20
C TYR A 509 -5.98 -1.87 27.60
N SER A 510 -6.60 -1.23 26.60
CA SER A 510 -6.14 0.06 26.12
C SER A 510 -6.27 1.10 27.24
N GLN A 511 -5.18 1.79 27.56
CA GLN A 511 -5.10 2.73 28.68
C GLN A 511 -5.94 3.99 28.47
N ILE A 512 -6.45 4.18 27.26
CA ILE A 512 -7.35 5.29 26.91
C ILE A 512 -8.76 5.02 27.47
N SER A 513 -9.26 3.80 27.32
CA SER A 513 -10.58 3.40 27.85
C SER A 513 -10.50 2.91 29.30
N SER A 514 -9.40 2.24 29.67
CA SER A 514 -9.21 1.64 31.00
C SER A 514 -7.87 2.04 31.62
N PRO A 515 -7.72 3.28 32.14
CA PRO A 515 -6.46 3.74 32.74
C PRO A 515 -6.07 2.94 33.98
N ASN A 516 -7.04 2.41 34.73
CA ASN A 516 -6.82 1.63 35.94
C ASN A 516 -6.06 0.30 35.69
N LEU A 517 -5.98 -0.16 34.43
CA LEU A 517 -5.39 -1.45 34.05
C LEU A 517 -3.94 -1.33 33.56
N ARG A 518 -3.27 -0.19 33.77
CA ARG A 518 -1.89 0.06 33.30
C ARG A 518 -0.87 -0.96 33.80
N SER A 519 -0.98 -1.42 35.04
CA SER A 519 -0.09 -2.41 35.67
C SER A 519 -0.53 -3.87 35.48
N LYS A 520 -1.72 -4.12 34.91
CA LYS A 520 -2.26 -5.48 34.82
C LYS A 520 -1.43 -6.34 33.87
N ILE A 521 -0.95 -7.47 34.40
CA ILE A 521 -0.14 -8.45 33.69
C ILE A 521 -1.05 -9.42 32.93
N ASN A 522 -0.71 -9.66 31.66
CA ASN A 522 -1.37 -10.65 30.82
C ASN A 522 -0.37 -11.68 30.32
N ASN A 523 -0.65 -12.96 30.54
CA ASN A 523 0.30 -14.02 30.24
C ASN A 523 0.12 -14.67 28.84
N THR A 524 -0.98 -14.43 28.13
CA THR A 524 -1.34 -15.24 26.93
C THR A 524 -1.04 -14.58 25.59
N LEU A 525 -1.29 -13.27 25.44
CA LEU A 525 -1.19 -12.54 24.15
C LEU A 525 -0.15 -11.39 24.18
N GLY A 526 0.47 -11.15 25.34
CA GLY A 526 1.43 -10.07 25.56
C GLY A 526 2.88 -10.56 25.54
N LEU A 527 3.83 -9.62 25.60
CA LEU A 527 5.25 -9.95 25.78
C LEU A 527 5.51 -10.50 27.18
N LYS A 528 6.59 -11.29 27.32
CA LYS A 528 7.07 -11.75 28.62
C LYS A 528 7.52 -10.54 29.46
N ILE A 529 6.99 -10.45 30.68
CA ILE A 529 7.30 -9.39 31.64
C ILE A 529 8.30 -9.93 32.66
N PHE A 530 9.32 -9.14 33.00
CA PHE A 530 10.35 -9.49 33.98
C PHE A 530 10.18 -8.60 35.22
N GLN A 531 10.09 -9.23 36.40
CA GLN A 531 9.92 -8.54 37.68
C GLN A 531 10.92 -9.08 38.71
N LEU A 532 11.45 -8.18 39.54
CA LEU A 532 12.33 -8.50 40.66
C LEU A 532 11.53 -8.46 41.97
N ASN A 533 11.11 -9.62 42.48
CA ASN A 533 10.41 -9.72 43.77
C ASN A 533 11.41 -9.93 44.92
N SER A 534 11.20 -9.22 46.04
CA SER A 534 12.08 -9.27 47.23
C SER A 534 11.57 -10.20 48.34
N ARG A 535 10.56 -11.04 48.13
CA ARG A 535 10.03 -11.95 49.16
C ARG A 535 9.81 -13.37 48.67
N ASN A 536 10.31 -14.32 49.46
CA ASN A 536 9.89 -15.72 49.46
C ASN A 536 8.38 -15.78 49.76
N SER A 537 7.57 -16.21 48.81
CA SER A 537 6.30 -16.85 49.11
C SER A 537 6.14 -18.02 48.15
N SER A 538 6.47 -19.20 48.67
CA SER A 538 5.94 -20.46 48.19
C SER A 538 4.43 -20.31 47.91
N ILE A 539 4.01 -20.75 46.72
CA ILE A 539 2.63 -20.93 46.26
C ILE A 539 2.00 -19.70 45.57
N THR A 540 2.35 -19.46 44.31
CA THR A 540 1.42 -19.46 43.16
C THR A 540 2.22 -19.68 41.87
N PRO A 541 1.79 -20.52 40.90
CA PRO A 541 2.52 -20.77 39.67
C PRO A 541 2.22 -19.64 38.67
N ASN A 542 2.62 -18.41 38.99
CA ASN A 542 2.66 -17.33 38.02
C ASN A 542 4.08 -17.28 37.46
N ASN A 543 4.23 -17.54 36.15
CA ASN A 543 5.48 -17.54 35.35
C ASN A 543 6.27 -16.20 35.35
N VAL A 544 6.08 -15.33 36.35
CA VAL A 544 6.54 -13.94 36.41
C VAL A 544 7.82 -13.81 37.25
N ASP A 545 8.10 -14.75 38.16
CA ASP A 545 9.29 -14.69 39.00
C ASP A 545 10.55 -15.01 38.17
N SER A 546 11.40 -13.99 38.02
CA SER A 546 12.63 -14.08 37.22
C SER A 546 13.87 -13.92 38.09
N SER A 547 14.89 -14.73 37.84
CA SER A 547 16.19 -14.63 38.51
C SER A 547 16.84 -13.25 38.23
N LEU A 548 17.64 -12.75 39.17
CA LEU A 548 18.31 -11.44 39.07
C LEU A 548 19.10 -11.28 37.75
N ASP A 549 19.82 -12.32 37.30
CA ASP A 549 20.56 -12.29 36.03
C ASP A 549 19.66 -12.24 34.78
N GLN A 550 18.44 -12.77 34.86
CA GLN A 550 17.46 -12.61 33.79
C GLN A 550 16.92 -11.18 33.75
N VAL A 551 16.71 -10.54 34.91
CA VAL A 551 16.29 -9.13 35.00
C VAL A 551 17.38 -8.20 34.45
N ILE A 552 18.65 -8.45 34.76
CA ILE A 552 19.79 -7.70 34.20
C ILE A 552 19.82 -7.85 32.67
N ARG A 553 19.83 -9.08 32.16
CA ARG A 553 19.83 -9.34 30.71
C ARG A 553 18.62 -8.72 30.01
N ALA A 554 17.43 -8.82 30.61
CA ALA A 554 16.22 -8.21 30.08
C ALA A 554 16.31 -6.67 30.06
N SER A 555 16.93 -6.06 31.08
CA SER A 555 17.15 -4.61 31.14
C SER A 555 18.08 -4.14 30.02
N TYR A 556 19.17 -4.87 29.74
CA TYR A 556 20.04 -4.58 28.59
C TYR A 556 19.31 -4.70 27.25
N LEU A 557 18.60 -5.82 27.05
CA LEU A 557 17.79 -6.04 25.85
C LEU A 557 16.71 -4.96 25.70
N ARG A 558 16.17 -4.44 26.80
CA ARG A 558 15.15 -3.39 26.73
C ARG A 558 15.74 -2.04 26.35
N VAL A 559 16.75 -1.59 27.08
CA VAL A 559 17.35 -0.25 26.95
C VAL A 559 18.16 -0.15 25.65
N PHE A 560 19.05 -1.11 25.41
CA PHE A 560 19.93 -1.09 24.22
C PHE A 560 19.35 -1.85 23.03
N GLY A 561 18.38 -2.75 23.22
CA GLY A 561 17.86 -3.62 22.15
C GLY A 561 18.70 -4.87 21.90
N ARG A 562 19.98 -4.83 22.31
CA ARG A 562 20.99 -5.87 22.14
C ARG A 562 21.77 -6.06 23.43
N LEU A 563 22.55 -7.13 23.49
CA LEU A 563 23.62 -7.22 24.48
C LEU A 563 24.74 -6.24 24.10
N VAL A 564 25.27 -5.59 25.13
CA VAL A 564 26.31 -4.57 25.05
C VAL A 564 27.66 -5.26 24.81
N TYR A 565 28.59 -4.61 24.10
CA TYR A 565 29.91 -5.21 23.86
C TYR A 565 30.71 -5.32 25.17
N GLU A 566 31.67 -6.24 25.24
CA GLU A 566 32.43 -6.50 26.47
C GLU A 566 33.15 -5.24 26.99
N GLU A 567 33.74 -4.45 26.08
CA GLU A 567 34.39 -3.17 26.39
C GLU A 567 33.40 -2.13 26.94
N GLU A 568 32.22 -2.04 26.34
CA GLU A 568 31.15 -1.14 26.76
C GLU A 568 30.63 -1.54 28.17
N LEU A 569 30.55 -2.85 28.45
CA LEU A 569 30.06 -3.41 29.71
C LEU A 569 30.94 -2.98 30.90
N VAL A 570 32.26 -2.81 30.70
CA VAL A 570 33.19 -2.33 31.75
C VAL A 570 32.71 -1.02 32.38
N THR A 571 32.15 -0.11 31.59
CA THR A 571 31.64 1.17 32.09
C THR A 571 30.34 1.04 32.90
N LEU A 572 29.58 -0.03 32.66
CA LEU A 572 28.26 -0.29 33.26
C LEU A 572 28.33 -1.25 34.47
N ASN A 573 29.46 -1.94 34.67
CA ASN A 573 29.69 -2.84 35.80
C ASN A 573 29.36 -2.22 37.17
N LYS A 574 29.61 -0.91 37.34
CA LYS A 574 29.25 -0.20 38.58
C LYS A 574 27.75 -0.28 38.88
N ALA A 575 26.92 -0.08 37.86
CA ALA A 575 25.47 -0.15 37.98
C ALA A 575 25.00 -1.60 38.20
N GLU A 576 25.62 -2.57 37.52
CA GLU A 576 25.29 -4.00 37.71
C GLU A 576 25.57 -4.47 39.13
N SER A 577 26.76 -4.17 39.66
CA SER A 577 27.15 -4.56 41.03
C SER A 577 26.22 -3.93 42.05
N GLN A 578 25.82 -2.66 41.86
CA GLN A 578 24.84 -2.00 42.73
C GLN A 578 23.47 -2.70 42.73
N LEU A 579 23.01 -3.22 41.59
CA LEU A 579 21.74 -3.96 41.52
C LEU A 579 21.87 -5.37 42.12
N LYS A 580 23.00 -6.05 41.88
CA LYS A 580 23.31 -7.36 42.50
C LYS A 580 23.36 -7.26 44.03
N ASP A 581 23.95 -6.18 44.55
CA ASP A 581 23.98 -5.83 45.98
C ASP A 581 22.62 -5.38 46.53
N LYS A 582 21.58 -5.25 45.68
CA LYS A 582 20.25 -4.72 46.03
C LYS A 582 20.26 -3.28 46.59
N LYS A 583 21.30 -2.49 46.28
CA LYS A 583 21.38 -1.07 46.67
C LYS A 583 20.48 -0.18 45.81
N ILE A 584 20.25 -0.57 44.56
CA ILE A 584 19.41 0.15 43.60
C ILE A 584 18.21 -0.71 43.16
N SER A 585 17.11 -0.04 42.83
CA SER A 585 15.94 -0.68 42.22
C SER A 585 16.11 -0.86 40.71
N VAL A 586 15.26 -1.68 40.08
CA VAL A 586 15.27 -1.86 38.61
C VAL A 586 15.04 -0.53 37.90
N ARG A 587 14.19 0.34 38.44
CA ARG A 587 13.98 1.71 37.93
C ARG A 587 15.27 2.54 37.95
N GLU A 588 15.99 2.54 39.06
CA GLU A 588 17.23 3.31 39.18
C GLU A 588 18.33 2.73 38.29
N PHE A 589 18.37 1.40 38.14
CA PHE A 589 19.25 0.74 37.18
C PHE A 589 18.97 1.19 35.74
N ILE A 590 17.70 1.20 35.31
CA ILE A 590 17.32 1.71 33.98
C ILE A 590 17.68 3.19 33.81
N ARG A 591 17.51 4.01 34.86
CA ARG A 591 17.92 5.42 34.87
C ARG A 591 19.42 5.57 34.64
N GLN A 592 20.24 4.81 35.36
CA GLN A 592 21.71 4.82 35.19
C GLN A 592 22.14 4.33 33.79
N LEU A 593 21.53 3.24 33.29
CA LEU A 593 21.79 2.75 31.93
C LEU A 593 21.46 3.80 30.86
N SER A 594 20.33 4.50 31.01
CA SER A 594 19.85 5.50 30.05
C SER A 594 20.65 6.82 30.09
N LYS A 595 21.24 7.15 31.24
CA LYS A 595 22.16 8.29 31.41
C LYS A 595 23.60 7.99 30.98
N SER A 596 23.93 6.74 30.69
CA SER A 596 25.28 6.34 30.28
C SER A 596 25.73 7.05 29.00
N SER A 597 27.05 7.22 28.87
CA SER A 597 27.67 7.77 27.65
C SER A 597 27.37 6.90 26.42
N ILE A 598 27.31 5.57 26.59
CA ILE A 598 27.00 4.59 25.53
C ILE A 598 25.59 4.83 25.00
N PHE A 599 24.59 4.93 25.88
CA PHE A 599 23.22 5.15 25.43
C PHE A 599 23.08 6.52 24.72
N LYS A 600 23.76 7.55 25.22
CA LYS A 600 23.80 8.88 24.61
C LYS A 600 24.46 8.86 23.22
N SER A 601 25.57 8.14 23.04
CA SER A 601 26.25 8.04 21.74
C SER A 601 25.45 7.25 20.72
N LEU A 602 24.69 6.24 21.16
CA LEU A 602 23.85 5.44 20.29
C LEU A 602 22.57 6.18 19.86
N TYR A 603 21.88 6.85 20.77
CA TYR A 603 20.49 7.28 20.55
C TYR A 603 20.22 8.77 20.68
N TRP A 604 21.16 9.57 21.16
CA TRP A 604 21.00 11.02 21.26
C TRP A 604 21.85 11.77 20.23
N GLN A 605 23.16 11.51 20.19
CA GLN A 605 24.11 12.24 19.34
C GLN A 605 23.86 12.14 17.82
N PRO A 606 23.55 10.95 17.23
CA PRO A 606 23.47 10.82 15.77
C PRO A 606 22.11 11.25 15.19
N PHE A 607 21.11 11.53 16.04
CA PHE A 607 19.73 11.75 15.59
C PHE A 607 19.27 13.19 15.75
N TYR A 608 18.29 13.56 14.91
CA TYR A 608 17.51 14.78 15.13
C TYR A 608 16.83 14.72 16.50
N VAL A 609 16.80 15.84 17.23
CA VAL A 609 16.31 15.92 18.62
C VAL A 609 14.93 15.27 18.79
N CYS A 610 13.95 15.59 17.93
CA CYS A 610 12.62 14.98 18.06
C CYS A 610 12.61 13.46 17.77
N LYS A 611 13.49 12.98 16.87
CA LYS A 611 13.64 11.54 16.61
C LYS A 611 14.25 10.82 17.81
N ALA A 612 15.26 11.42 18.43
CA ALA A 612 15.87 10.91 19.65
C ALA A 612 14.83 10.84 20.79
N ILE A 613 14.07 11.92 21.01
CA ILE A 613 12.98 11.97 22.01
C ILE A 613 11.97 10.85 21.74
N GLU A 614 11.47 10.72 20.52
CA GLU A 614 10.48 9.69 20.15
C GLU A 614 11.00 8.26 20.42
N TYR A 615 12.25 7.99 20.05
CA TYR A 615 12.85 6.67 20.27
C TYR A 615 13.09 6.36 21.75
N ILE A 616 13.64 7.31 22.50
CA ILE A 616 13.89 7.19 23.94
C ILE A 616 12.57 7.01 24.68
N HIS A 617 11.56 7.80 24.34
CA HIS A 617 10.21 7.67 24.87
C HIS A 617 9.64 6.26 24.62
N ASN A 618 9.76 5.74 23.40
CA ASN A 618 9.33 4.38 23.08
C ASN A 618 10.08 3.31 23.90
N ARG A 619 11.40 3.48 24.13
CA ARG A 619 12.20 2.54 24.93
C ARG A 619 11.87 2.57 26.42
N LEU A 620 11.66 3.74 27.01
CA LEU A 620 11.41 3.87 28.45
C LEU A 620 9.94 3.62 28.81
N LEU A 621 8.99 4.16 28.03
CA LEU A 621 7.56 4.04 28.33
C LEU A 621 6.88 2.87 27.61
N GLY A 622 7.52 2.25 26.62
CA GLY A 622 6.92 1.15 25.88
C GLY A 622 5.86 1.56 24.85
N ARG A 623 5.79 2.86 24.52
CA ARG A 623 4.87 3.37 23.50
C ARG A 623 5.45 4.56 22.76
N PRO A 624 5.05 4.81 21.51
CA PRO A 624 5.30 6.09 20.86
C PRO A 624 4.54 7.23 21.56
N THR A 625 4.90 8.47 21.24
CA THR A 625 4.18 9.63 21.76
C THR A 625 2.74 9.68 21.22
N TYR A 626 1.83 10.24 22.01
CA TYR A 626 0.44 10.38 21.61
C TYR A 626 0.24 11.48 20.58
N GLY A 627 1.03 12.54 20.63
CA GLY A 627 0.80 13.68 19.77
C GLY A 627 1.73 14.83 20.10
N ARG A 628 1.37 16.01 19.57
CA ARG A 628 2.27 17.15 19.51
C ARG A 628 2.54 17.80 20.87
N GLN A 629 1.58 17.79 21.79
CA GLN A 629 1.76 18.36 23.13
C GLN A 629 2.85 17.61 23.94
N GLU A 630 2.83 16.28 23.87
CA GLU A 630 3.75 15.42 24.62
C GLU A 630 5.19 15.60 24.13
N ILE A 631 5.40 15.54 22.81
CA ILE A 631 6.75 15.73 22.24
C ILE A 631 7.28 17.14 22.46
N ASN A 632 6.42 18.17 22.42
CA ASN A 632 6.82 19.55 22.70
C ASN A 632 7.26 19.75 24.15
N LYS A 633 6.54 19.16 25.10
CA LYS A 633 6.92 19.19 26.51
C LYS A 633 8.34 18.64 26.70
N TYR A 634 8.63 17.49 26.11
CA TYR A 634 9.96 16.88 26.21
C TYR A 634 11.03 17.65 25.44
N PHE A 635 10.67 18.25 24.30
CA PHE A 635 11.56 19.14 23.56
C PHE A 635 11.96 20.36 24.40
N ASP A 636 10.99 21.02 25.05
CA ASP A 636 11.24 22.19 25.91
C ASP A 636 12.14 21.85 27.10
N ILE A 637 11.94 20.69 27.73
CA ILE A 637 12.80 20.19 28.81
C ILE A 637 14.22 19.95 28.27
N SER A 638 14.35 19.30 27.12
CA SER A 638 15.64 19.02 26.51
C SER A 638 16.39 20.30 26.12
N TYR A 639 15.67 21.33 25.68
CA TYR A 639 16.23 22.63 25.33
C TYR A 639 16.70 23.42 26.56
N LYS A 640 15.91 23.44 27.63
CA LYS A 640 16.21 24.23 28.84
C LYS A 640 17.19 23.56 29.80
N GLN A 641 17.04 22.25 30.03
CA GLN A 641 17.73 21.51 31.11
C GLN A 641 18.66 20.42 30.59
N GLY A 642 18.59 20.08 29.29
CA GLY A 642 19.46 19.12 28.65
C GLY A 642 19.00 17.66 28.74
N TYR A 643 19.89 16.77 28.34
CA TYR A 643 19.61 15.34 28.12
C TYR A 643 19.29 14.56 29.40
N SER A 644 20.03 14.79 30.50
CA SER A 644 19.81 14.08 31.76
C SER A 644 18.41 14.35 32.32
N ALA A 645 17.98 15.61 32.29
CA ALA A 645 16.66 16.04 32.73
C ALA A 645 15.52 15.44 31.89
N LEU A 646 15.73 15.22 30.59
CA LEU A 646 14.77 14.50 29.74
C LEU A 646 14.54 13.07 30.24
N ILE A 647 15.61 12.34 30.57
CA ILE A 647 15.52 10.97 31.09
C ILE A 647 14.81 10.95 32.43
N ASP A 648 15.15 11.88 33.32
CA ASP A 648 14.49 12.01 34.63
C ASP A 648 13.00 12.32 34.47
N ALA A 649 12.64 13.26 33.60
CA ALA A 649 11.24 13.61 33.33
C ALA A 649 10.41 12.46 32.75
N ILE A 650 11.02 11.50 32.03
CA ILE A 650 10.32 10.32 31.52
C ILE A 650 10.16 9.26 32.62
N ILE A 651 11.23 8.97 33.37
CA ILE A 651 11.23 7.91 34.40
C ILE A 651 10.40 8.32 35.63
N ASP A 652 10.39 9.62 35.95
CA ASP A 652 9.61 10.18 37.08
C ASP A 652 8.17 10.51 36.69
N SER A 653 7.76 10.20 35.46
CA SER A 653 6.37 10.36 35.02
C SER A 653 5.42 9.44 35.80
N SER A 654 4.22 9.91 36.07
CA SER A 654 3.18 9.10 36.71
C SER A 654 2.85 7.85 35.90
N GLU A 655 2.90 7.94 34.57
CA GLU A 655 2.69 6.78 33.71
C GLU A 655 3.76 5.70 33.87
N TYR A 656 5.04 6.08 33.99
CA TYR A 656 6.11 5.12 34.25
C TYR A 656 5.91 4.44 35.61
N LEU A 657 5.61 5.22 36.64
CA LEU A 657 5.38 4.73 38.00
C LEU A 657 4.19 3.76 38.08
N GLU A 658 3.07 4.09 37.46
CA GLU A 658 1.86 3.25 37.46
C GLU A 658 2.01 1.98 36.62
N SER A 659 2.75 2.05 35.51
CA SER A 659 2.89 0.90 34.60
C SER A 659 3.99 -0.06 34.99
N PHE A 660 5.13 0.45 35.48
CA PHE A 660 6.31 -0.37 35.77
C PHE A 660 6.74 -0.36 37.24
N GLY A 661 6.43 0.71 37.98
CA GLY A 661 6.89 0.87 39.37
C GLY A 661 8.41 0.81 39.50
N ASN A 662 8.89 0.24 40.60
CA ASN A 662 10.34 0.16 40.90
C ASN A 662 10.99 -1.17 40.51
N ASN A 663 10.18 -2.21 40.28
CA ASN A 663 10.65 -3.60 40.25
C ASN A 663 10.52 -4.28 38.90
N THR A 664 9.81 -3.67 37.94
CA THR A 664 9.54 -4.31 36.64
C THR A 664 10.38 -3.68 35.54
N VAL A 665 10.87 -4.50 34.63
CA VAL A 665 11.59 -4.03 33.44
C VAL A 665 10.56 -3.50 32.43
N PRO A 666 10.76 -2.31 31.83
CA PRO A 666 9.90 -1.79 30.79
C PRO A 666 9.77 -2.78 29.63
N TYR A 667 8.59 -2.83 29.04
CA TYR A 667 8.29 -3.70 27.91
C TYR A 667 7.47 -2.93 26.87
N GLU A 668 7.40 -3.42 25.62
CA GLU A 668 6.55 -2.78 24.60
C GLU A 668 5.09 -2.92 24.99
N ARG A 669 4.42 -1.79 25.24
CA ARG A 669 3.03 -1.69 25.66
C ARG A 669 2.11 -1.38 24.48
N TYR A 670 2.55 -0.54 23.55
CA TYR A 670 1.78 -0.11 22.39
C TYR A 670 2.62 -0.07 21.11
N ILE A 671 1.96 -0.29 19.98
CA ILE A 671 2.54 -0.25 18.64
C ILE A 671 1.63 0.58 17.73
N THR A 672 2.20 1.20 16.71
CA THR A 672 1.43 1.87 15.65
C THR A 672 0.74 0.85 14.72
N PRO A 673 -0.36 1.22 14.05
CA PRO A 673 -0.98 0.39 13.01
C PRO A 673 0.03 -0.15 11.98
N LEU A 674 0.96 0.69 11.51
CA LEU A 674 2.02 0.29 10.60
C LEU A 674 2.95 -0.79 11.20
N GLY A 675 3.36 -0.61 12.46
CA GLY A 675 4.22 -1.57 13.16
C GLY A 675 3.54 -2.92 13.38
N LEU A 676 2.23 -2.93 13.65
CA LEU A 676 1.43 -4.14 13.80
C LEU A 676 1.28 -4.89 12.47
N ALA A 677 0.93 -4.16 11.41
CA ALA A 677 0.78 -4.69 10.06
C ALA A 677 2.07 -5.38 9.59
N ALA A 678 3.24 -4.77 9.87
CA ALA A 678 4.55 -5.34 9.54
C ALA A 678 4.84 -6.67 10.26
N ARG A 679 4.22 -6.93 11.43
CA ARG A 679 4.37 -8.18 12.18
C ARG A 679 3.37 -9.25 11.75
N ILE A 680 2.09 -8.89 11.58
CA ILE A 680 0.97 -9.84 11.38
C ILE A 680 0.72 -10.18 9.91
N LEU A 681 0.69 -9.18 9.02
CA LEU A 681 0.25 -9.36 7.62
C LEU A 681 1.31 -10.03 6.72
N LYS A 682 2.15 -10.90 7.30
CA LYS A 682 3.12 -11.69 6.56
C LYS A 682 2.39 -12.85 5.86
N PRO A 683 2.67 -13.12 4.57
CA PRO A 683 1.94 -14.11 3.79
C PRO A 683 1.97 -15.53 4.40
N SER A 684 3.00 -15.88 5.18
CA SER A 684 3.10 -17.17 5.86
C SER A 684 2.07 -17.39 6.98
N LEU A 685 1.64 -16.33 7.69
CA LEU A 685 0.70 -16.42 8.81
C LEU A 685 -0.76 -16.47 8.35
N ASN A 686 -1.11 -15.74 7.27
CA ASN A 686 -2.48 -15.67 6.75
C ASN A 686 -2.91 -16.94 5.97
N ASN A 687 -1.97 -17.78 5.53
CA ASN A 687 -2.30 -19.03 4.84
C ASN A 687 -2.89 -20.11 5.76
N ALA A 688 -2.76 -19.98 7.09
CA ALA A 688 -3.36 -20.91 8.04
C ALA A 688 -4.86 -20.67 8.23
N SER A 689 -5.30 -19.41 8.21
CA SER A 689 -6.71 -19.01 8.39
C SER A 689 -7.51 -19.03 7.08
N SER A 690 -6.89 -18.77 5.93
CA SER A 690 -7.59 -18.87 4.62
C SER A 690 -7.97 -20.31 4.25
N ARG A 691 -7.26 -21.33 4.76
CA ARG A 691 -7.65 -22.75 4.61
C ARG A 691 -8.98 -23.08 5.28
N TYR A 692 -9.35 -22.38 6.36
CA TYR A 692 -10.61 -22.62 7.08
C TYR A 692 -11.81 -21.90 6.45
N ASN A 693 -11.61 -20.78 5.77
CA ASN A 693 -12.73 -19.99 5.22
C ASN A 693 -13.37 -20.58 3.95
N PHE A 694 -12.76 -21.59 3.32
CA PHE A 694 -13.34 -22.28 2.15
C PHE A 694 -13.79 -23.72 2.42
N ALA A 695 -13.51 -24.26 3.61
CA ALA A 695 -13.74 -25.66 3.93
C ALA A 695 -14.75 -25.85 5.06
N ASN A 696 -15.93 -25.21 4.95
CA ASN A 696 -17.14 -25.88 5.42
C ASN A 696 -17.44 -27.00 4.42
N VAL A 697 -16.60 -28.04 4.43
CA VAL A 697 -16.87 -29.31 3.74
C VAL A 697 -18.03 -29.92 4.50
N SER A 698 -19.24 -29.58 4.07
CA SER A 698 -20.39 -30.44 4.33
C SER A 698 -19.99 -31.80 3.75
N SER A 699 -19.88 -32.83 4.60
CA SER A 699 -19.66 -34.17 4.10
C SER A 699 -20.80 -34.48 3.13
N ASN A 700 -20.46 -34.89 1.91
CA ASN A 700 -21.45 -35.19 0.89
C ASN A 700 -22.52 -36.13 1.48
N GLN A 701 -23.78 -35.75 1.35
CA GLN A 701 -24.89 -36.40 2.04
C GLN A 701 -24.99 -37.91 1.76
N PHE A 702 -24.52 -38.35 0.58
CA PHE A 702 -24.45 -39.77 0.23
C PHE A 702 -23.47 -40.57 1.12
N ILE A 703 -22.38 -39.95 1.59
CA ILE A 703 -21.41 -40.57 2.49
C ILE A 703 -22.08 -40.77 3.86
N ASN A 704 -22.79 -39.76 4.36
CA ASN A 704 -23.50 -39.86 5.64
C ASN A 704 -24.61 -40.93 5.61
N LEU A 705 -25.31 -41.10 4.48
CA LEU A 705 -26.34 -42.13 4.33
C LEU A 705 -25.76 -43.56 4.25
N GLY A 706 -24.53 -43.72 3.75
CA GLY A 706 -23.84 -45.01 3.64
C GLY A 706 -23.04 -45.41 4.88
N MET A 707 -22.83 -44.49 5.83
CA MET A 707 -22.07 -44.78 7.03
C MET A 707 -22.92 -45.53 8.08
N PRO A 708 -22.41 -46.63 8.64
CA PRO A 708 -23.11 -47.34 9.69
C PRO A 708 -23.21 -46.47 10.96
N VAL A 709 -24.42 -46.39 11.52
CA VAL A 709 -24.76 -45.53 12.67
C VAL A 709 -24.13 -46.01 13.98
N GLU A 710 -23.79 -47.30 14.08
CA GLU A 710 -23.34 -47.93 15.32
C GLU A 710 -21.84 -48.25 15.32
N VAL A 711 -21.19 -48.07 16.47
CA VAL A 711 -19.83 -48.54 16.71
C VAL A 711 -19.86 -50.08 16.77
N ARG A 712 -19.27 -50.72 15.77
CA ARG A 712 -19.27 -52.18 15.67
C ARG A 712 -18.17 -52.79 16.53
N SER A 713 -18.57 -53.53 17.56
CA SER A 713 -17.65 -54.40 18.29
C SER A 713 -17.30 -55.65 17.48
N ASN A 714 -16.16 -56.29 17.81
CA ASN A 714 -15.76 -57.55 17.18
C ASN A 714 -16.82 -58.66 17.34
N TYR A 715 -17.61 -58.63 18.41
CA TYR A 715 -18.71 -59.57 18.62
C TYR A 715 -19.85 -59.37 17.59
N ASN A 716 -20.26 -58.12 17.36
CA ASN A 716 -21.28 -57.76 16.38
C ASN A 716 -20.85 -58.16 14.96
N ILE A 717 -19.56 -57.96 14.64
CA ILE A 717 -18.98 -58.40 13.36
C ILE A 717 -19.07 -59.93 13.22
N LYS A 718 -18.67 -60.70 14.24
CA LYS A 718 -18.73 -62.17 14.20
C LYS A 718 -20.16 -62.70 14.05
N GLN A 719 -21.13 -62.13 14.76
CA GLN A 719 -22.54 -62.54 14.63
C GLN A 719 -23.06 -62.35 13.20
N ARG A 720 -22.75 -61.21 12.57
CA ARG A 720 -23.16 -60.92 11.18
C ARG A 720 -22.46 -61.82 10.16
N ILE A 721 -21.22 -62.24 10.44
CA ILE A 721 -20.52 -63.22 9.59
C ILE A 721 -21.19 -64.60 9.69
N CYS A 722 -21.60 -65.02 10.89
CA CYS A 722 -22.19 -66.33 11.13
C CYS A 722 -23.70 -66.42 10.83
N GLN A 723 -24.32 -65.40 10.23
CA GLN A 723 -25.76 -65.39 9.97
C GLN A 723 -26.16 -66.33 8.82
N GLY A 724 -27.33 -66.96 8.94
CA GLY A 724 -27.91 -67.81 7.89
C GLY A 724 -27.61 -69.31 8.05
N VAL A 725 -27.85 -70.07 6.99
CA VAL A 725 -27.52 -71.51 6.94
C VAL A 725 -26.01 -71.68 6.86
N THR A 726 -25.49 -72.72 7.51
CA THR A 726 -24.05 -72.99 7.54
C THR A 726 -23.44 -73.10 6.15
N SER A 727 -22.23 -72.55 5.97
CA SER A 727 -21.44 -72.62 4.72
C SER A 727 -21.19 -74.05 4.20
N LYS A 728 -21.39 -75.09 5.04
CA LYS A 728 -21.34 -76.50 4.64
C LYS A 728 -22.23 -76.83 3.45
N ARG A 729 -23.37 -76.14 3.29
CA ARG A 729 -24.24 -76.33 2.12
C ARG A 729 -23.51 -76.03 0.81
N ASP A 730 -22.72 -74.97 0.80
CA ASP A 730 -22.03 -74.49 -0.40
C ASP A 730 -20.68 -75.22 -0.60
N GLN A 731 -20.17 -75.91 0.43
CA GLN A 731 -18.89 -76.65 0.43
C GLN A 731 -19.04 -78.17 0.22
N ASN A 732 -20.24 -78.67 -0.08
CA ASN A 732 -20.48 -80.10 -0.27
C ASN A 732 -19.92 -80.61 -1.61
N VAL A 733 -19.25 -81.78 -1.58
CA VAL A 733 -18.76 -82.49 -2.79
C VAL A 733 -19.67 -83.68 -3.07
N ILE A 734 -20.14 -83.81 -4.31
CA ILE A 734 -21.00 -84.90 -4.77
C ILE A 734 -20.18 -85.85 -5.63
N PHE A 735 -20.19 -87.14 -5.30
CA PHE A 735 -19.49 -88.19 -6.05
C PHE A 735 -20.45 -88.85 -7.04
N GLN A 736 -20.15 -88.75 -8.33
CA GLN A 736 -20.97 -89.29 -9.42
C GLN A 736 -20.14 -90.19 -10.34
N TYR A 737 -20.72 -91.33 -10.72
CA TYR A 737 -20.18 -92.23 -11.72
C TYR A 737 -20.54 -91.75 -13.14
N HIS A 738 -19.57 -91.82 -14.05
CA HIS A 738 -19.66 -91.52 -15.47
C HIS A 738 -18.91 -92.63 -16.22
N LYS A 739 -19.25 -92.85 -17.49
CA LYS A 739 -18.71 -93.98 -18.27
C LYS A 739 -17.21 -93.88 -18.56
N ASP A 740 -16.63 -92.68 -18.54
CA ASP A 740 -15.22 -92.41 -18.89
C ASP A 740 -14.33 -92.06 -17.67
N ILE A 741 -14.53 -92.73 -16.54
CA ILE A 741 -13.86 -92.41 -15.26
C ILE A 741 -12.51 -93.15 -15.12
N SER A 742 -11.53 -92.46 -14.53
CA SER A 742 -10.23 -93.06 -14.20
C SER A 742 -10.32 -94.05 -13.04
N LYS A 743 -9.52 -95.11 -13.05
CA LYS A 743 -9.51 -96.12 -11.97
C LYS A 743 -9.40 -95.51 -10.56
N LEU A 744 -8.58 -94.47 -10.41
CA LEU A 744 -8.38 -93.77 -9.13
C LEU A 744 -9.65 -93.04 -8.65
N SER A 745 -10.44 -92.49 -9.56
CA SER A 745 -11.71 -91.84 -9.19
C SER A 745 -12.83 -92.86 -8.92
N LEU A 746 -12.80 -94.04 -9.56
CA LEU A 746 -13.65 -95.17 -9.16
C LEU A 746 -13.35 -95.64 -7.74
N GLU A 747 -12.06 -95.78 -7.40
CA GLU A 747 -11.63 -96.10 -6.03
C GLU A 747 -12.08 -95.02 -5.03
N GLN A 748 -12.09 -93.74 -5.43
CA GLN A 748 -12.62 -92.66 -4.59
C GLN A 748 -14.13 -92.73 -4.40
N ILE A 749 -14.91 -93.08 -5.44
CA ILE A 749 -16.36 -93.27 -5.36
C ILE A 749 -16.69 -94.46 -4.44
N LEU A 750 -15.95 -95.56 -4.60
CA LEU A 750 -16.05 -96.75 -3.74
C LEU A 750 -15.78 -96.37 -2.28
N ARG A 751 -14.67 -95.66 -2.01
CA ARG A 751 -14.34 -95.19 -0.66
C ARG A 751 -15.34 -94.15 -0.12
N ALA A 752 -15.88 -93.28 -0.98
CA ALA A 752 -16.93 -92.34 -0.59
C ALA A 752 -18.23 -93.07 -0.20
N SER A 753 -18.58 -94.12 -0.93
CA SER A 753 -19.74 -94.97 -0.63
C SER A 753 -19.60 -95.65 0.74
N TYR A 754 -18.41 -96.15 1.05
CA TYR A 754 -18.09 -96.67 2.39
C TYR A 754 -18.23 -95.61 3.48
N ARG A 755 -17.67 -94.43 3.28
CA ARG A 755 -17.79 -93.33 4.26
C ARG A 755 -19.23 -92.86 4.44
N GLN A 756 -20.04 -92.89 3.39
CA GLN A 756 -21.44 -92.48 3.48
C GLN A 756 -22.30 -93.49 4.25
N ILE A 757 -22.17 -94.78 3.93
CA ILE A 757 -22.99 -95.85 4.52
C ILE A 757 -22.55 -96.19 5.93
N PHE A 758 -21.23 -96.26 6.15
CA PHE A 758 -20.67 -96.64 7.45
C PHE A 758 -20.21 -95.47 8.32
N GLU A 759 -20.40 -94.23 7.86
CA GLU A 759 -19.97 -92.97 8.49
C GLU A 759 -18.43 -92.80 8.64
N ARG A 760 -17.65 -93.85 8.35
CA ARG A 760 -16.18 -93.90 8.45
C ARG A 760 -15.60 -94.92 7.47
N ASP A 761 -14.28 -94.91 7.29
CA ASP A 761 -13.58 -95.90 6.46
C ASP A 761 -13.59 -97.30 7.13
N ILE A 762 -13.74 -98.33 6.29
CA ILE A 762 -13.93 -99.74 6.69
C ILE A 762 -12.71 -100.35 7.40
N SER A 763 -11.50 -99.86 7.12
CA SER A 763 -10.24 -100.40 7.67
C SER A 763 -10.18 -100.43 9.20
N SER A 764 -11.02 -99.63 9.87
CA SER A 764 -11.02 -99.51 11.33
C SER A 764 -11.83 -100.58 12.08
N PHE A 765 -12.72 -101.33 11.41
CA PHE A 765 -13.64 -102.24 12.11
C PHE A 765 -14.02 -103.54 11.36
N SER A 766 -13.40 -103.80 10.21
CA SER A 766 -13.54 -105.08 9.50
C SER A 766 -12.18 -105.65 9.09
N MET A 767 -12.08 -106.98 9.02
CA MET A 767 -10.99 -107.64 8.31
C MET A 767 -11.35 -107.61 6.82
N ASN A 768 -10.44 -107.15 5.95
CA ASN A 768 -10.68 -106.82 4.54
C ASN A 768 -11.26 -107.93 3.64
N LEU A 769 -11.61 -109.11 4.15
CA LEU A 769 -12.05 -110.26 3.36
C LEU A 769 -13.53 -110.20 2.95
N ASP A 770 -14.38 -109.47 3.68
CA ASP A 770 -15.84 -109.54 3.50
C ASP A 770 -16.36 -108.86 2.21
N PHE A 771 -15.61 -107.93 1.63
CA PHE A 771 -16.06 -107.08 0.50
C PHE A 771 -15.19 -107.15 -0.76
N ILE A 772 -14.13 -107.97 -0.80
CA ILE A 772 -13.21 -108.06 -1.96
C ILE A 772 -13.96 -108.33 -3.26
N ALA A 773 -14.88 -109.30 -3.25
CA ALA A 773 -15.68 -109.65 -4.43
C ALA A 773 -16.59 -108.51 -4.89
N LEU A 774 -17.07 -107.65 -3.97
CA LEU A 774 -17.89 -106.49 -4.30
C LEU A 774 -17.05 -105.31 -4.81
N ASP A 775 -15.86 -105.12 -4.24
CA ASP A 775 -14.88 -104.13 -4.71
C ASP A 775 -14.45 -104.45 -6.15
N GLU A 776 -14.08 -105.71 -6.44
CA GLU A 776 -13.72 -106.15 -7.78
C GLU A 776 -14.87 -106.00 -8.78
N ALA A 777 -16.09 -106.37 -8.40
CA ALA A 777 -17.27 -106.25 -9.25
C ALA A 777 -17.66 -104.78 -9.53
N PHE A 778 -17.39 -103.86 -8.60
CA PHE A 778 -17.59 -102.42 -8.86
C PHE A 778 -16.46 -101.82 -9.71
N LEU A 779 -15.21 -102.18 -9.43
CA LEU A 779 -14.04 -101.68 -10.18
C LEU A 779 -14.01 -102.18 -11.63
N SER A 780 -14.60 -103.36 -11.90
CA SER A 780 -14.82 -103.90 -13.24
C SER A 780 -16.03 -103.30 -13.96
N GLY A 781 -16.88 -102.53 -13.26
CA GLY A 781 -18.06 -101.89 -13.83
C GLY A 781 -19.28 -102.81 -13.99
N GLU A 782 -19.29 -104.00 -13.38
CA GLU A 782 -20.42 -104.94 -13.40
C GLU A 782 -21.61 -104.44 -12.56
N ILE A 783 -21.34 -103.61 -11.55
CA ILE A 783 -22.30 -103.15 -10.56
C ILE A 783 -22.42 -101.61 -10.61
N THR A 784 -23.65 -101.09 -10.58
CA THR A 784 -23.90 -99.63 -10.47
C THR A 784 -23.69 -99.12 -9.04
N VAL A 785 -23.46 -97.81 -8.85
CA VAL A 785 -23.30 -97.21 -7.50
C VAL A 785 -24.52 -97.53 -6.62
N ARG A 786 -25.72 -97.50 -7.20
CA ARG A 786 -26.95 -97.90 -6.50
C ARG A 786 -26.92 -99.35 -6.02
N GLN A 787 -26.54 -100.29 -6.88
CA GLN A 787 -26.45 -101.70 -6.51
C GLN A 787 -25.32 -101.95 -5.50
N LEU A 788 -24.22 -101.21 -5.59
CA LEU A 788 -23.16 -101.22 -4.58
C LEU A 788 -23.73 -100.78 -3.23
N ILE A 789 -24.45 -99.66 -3.18
CA ILE A 789 -25.05 -99.14 -1.94
C ILE A 789 -26.07 -100.12 -1.34
N GLU A 790 -26.91 -100.73 -2.19
CA GLU A 790 -27.87 -101.75 -1.75
C GLU A 790 -27.15 -102.97 -1.15
N ARG A 791 -26.11 -103.48 -1.82
CA ARG A 791 -25.34 -104.62 -1.33
C ARG A 791 -24.61 -104.30 -0.03
N LEU A 792 -24.03 -103.11 0.09
CA LEU A 792 -23.38 -102.66 1.33
C LEU A 792 -24.37 -102.52 2.49
N GLY A 793 -25.56 -101.96 2.24
CA GLY A 793 -26.62 -101.89 3.25
C GLY A 793 -27.20 -103.24 3.65
N SER A 794 -27.19 -104.21 2.73
CA SER A 794 -27.65 -105.58 2.97
C SER A 794 -26.64 -106.48 3.70
N SER A 795 -25.41 -105.99 3.91
CA SER A 795 -24.33 -106.79 4.48
C SER A 795 -24.54 -107.09 5.98
N ASN A 796 -24.00 -108.22 6.42
CA ASN A 796 -23.94 -108.58 7.86
C ASN A 796 -23.21 -107.51 8.68
N LEU A 797 -22.26 -106.80 8.07
CA LEU A 797 -21.50 -105.75 8.72
C LEU A 797 -22.35 -104.49 8.96
N TYR A 798 -23.20 -104.09 8.01
CA TYR A 798 -24.17 -103.02 8.24
C TYR A 798 -25.18 -103.40 9.33
N ALA A 799 -25.64 -104.65 9.35
CA ALA A 799 -26.50 -105.16 10.41
C ALA A 799 -25.82 -105.08 11.80
N LYS A 800 -24.54 -105.42 11.88
CA LYS A 800 -23.77 -105.37 13.14
C LYS A 800 -23.58 -103.95 13.67
N GLU A 801 -23.34 -102.96 12.80
CA GLU A 801 -23.08 -101.58 13.24
C GLU A 801 -24.36 -100.77 13.51
N PHE A 802 -25.37 -100.87 12.63
CA PHE A 802 -26.50 -99.92 12.65
C PHE A 802 -27.87 -100.57 12.92
N TYR A 803 -27.98 -101.90 12.95
CA TYR A 803 -29.23 -102.60 13.23
C TYR A 803 -29.24 -103.27 14.62
N GLN A 804 -28.27 -104.14 14.92
CA GLN A 804 -28.20 -104.88 16.18
C GLN A 804 -28.12 -104.02 17.46
N PRO A 805 -27.35 -102.91 17.51
CA PRO A 805 -27.19 -102.14 18.75
C PRO A 805 -28.32 -101.12 19.00
N TYR A 806 -29.28 -100.98 18.08
CA TYR A 806 -30.23 -99.86 18.08
C TYR A 806 -31.68 -100.34 17.90
N PRO A 807 -32.67 -99.65 18.53
CA PRO A 807 -34.09 -99.97 18.31
C PRO A 807 -34.53 -99.55 16.90
N ASN A 808 -35.58 -100.17 16.36
CA ASN A 808 -36.08 -99.91 15.00
C ASN A 808 -36.27 -98.43 14.67
N THR A 809 -36.74 -97.61 15.61
CA THR A 809 -36.89 -96.15 15.41
C THR A 809 -35.56 -95.44 15.14
N LYS A 810 -34.50 -95.83 15.86
CA LYS A 810 -33.14 -95.35 15.63
C LYS A 810 -32.57 -95.88 14.30
N VAL A 811 -32.87 -97.13 13.96
CA VAL A 811 -32.50 -97.73 12.66
C VAL A 811 -33.15 -96.95 11.51
N ILE A 812 -34.40 -96.49 11.68
CA ILE A 812 -35.09 -95.70 10.66
C ILE A 812 -34.41 -94.36 10.43
N GLU A 813 -34.08 -93.59 11.48
CA GLU A 813 -33.40 -92.30 11.30
C GLU A 813 -31.99 -92.46 10.70
N LEU A 814 -31.26 -93.52 11.07
CA LEU A 814 -29.94 -93.83 10.52
C LEU A 814 -30.07 -94.29 9.06
N GLY A 815 -31.04 -95.15 8.75
CA GLY A 815 -31.32 -95.58 7.38
C GLY A 815 -31.66 -94.40 6.46
N THR A 816 -32.57 -93.51 6.86
CA THR A 816 -32.85 -92.31 6.07
C THR A 816 -31.64 -91.37 5.99
N LYS A 817 -30.79 -91.33 7.03
CA LYS A 817 -29.54 -90.53 7.03
C LYS A 817 -28.55 -91.06 6.00
N HIS A 818 -28.24 -92.36 6.00
CA HIS A 818 -27.24 -92.98 5.12
C HIS A 818 -27.71 -93.03 3.68
N PHE A 819 -28.94 -93.51 3.44
CA PHE A 819 -29.41 -93.80 2.08
C PHE A 819 -30.13 -92.62 1.43
N LEU A 820 -30.84 -91.80 2.20
CA LEU A 820 -31.56 -90.64 1.67
C LEU A 820 -30.86 -89.31 1.99
N GLY A 821 -29.84 -89.26 2.84
CA GLY A 821 -29.17 -88.01 3.17
C GLY A 821 -30.02 -87.05 4.04
N ARG A 822 -31.10 -87.54 4.66
CA ARG A 822 -32.06 -86.73 5.44
C ARG A 822 -32.62 -87.47 6.66
N ALA A 823 -33.42 -86.76 7.46
CA ALA A 823 -34.18 -87.33 8.55
C ALA A 823 -35.56 -87.84 8.06
N PRO A 824 -36.26 -88.68 8.82
CA PRO A 824 -37.66 -89.04 8.56
C PRO A 824 -38.55 -87.77 8.50
N ASN A 825 -39.43 -87.71 7.49
CA ASN A 825 -40.23 -86.54 7.17
C ASN A 825 -41.40 -86.34 8.15
N ASN A 826 -42.13 -87.41 8.45
CA ASN A 826 -43.35 -87.37 9.25
C ASN A 826 -43.60 -88.70 9.99
N GLN A 827 -44.60 -88.70 10.87
CA GLN A 827 -44.96 -89.89 11.66
C GLN A 827 -45.45 -91.05 10.78
N ALA A 828 -46.06 -90.76 9.63
CA ALA A 828 -46.51 -91.78 8.69
C ALA A 828 -45.33 -92.57 8.09
N GLU A 829 -44.23 -91.88 7.73
CA GLU A 829 -43.01 -92.51 7.24
C GLU A 829 -42.36 -93.39 8.32
N ILE A 830 -42.30 -92.93 9.57
CA ILE A 830 -41.79 -93.73 10.70
C ILE A 830 -42.65 -94.97 10.91
N ARG A 831 -43.98 -94.84 10.91
CA ARG A 831 -44.90 -95.99 11.05
C ARG A 831 -44.74 -96.99 9.91
N PHE A 832 -44.63 -96.50 8.68
CA PHE A 832 -44.46 -97.32 7.49
C PHE A 832 -43.17 -98.15 7.57
N TYR A 833 -42.03 -97.52 7.86
CA TYR A 833 -40.76 -98.24 7.97
C TYR A 833 -40.68 -99.15 9.19
N ASN A 834 -41.31 -98.77 10.31
CA ASN A 834 -41.35 -99.63 11.49
C ASN A 834 -42.12 -100.93 11.21
N GLN A 835 -43.21 -100.86 10.45
CA GLN A 835 -43.97 -102.04 10.02
C GLN A 835 -43.14 -102.95 9.11
N ILE A 836 -42.36 -102.38 8.20
CA ILE A 836 -41.45 -103.13 7.31
C ILE A 836 -40.37 -103.84 8.14
N LEU A 837 -39.70 -103.11 9.03
CA LEU A 837 -38.65 -103.67 9.89
C LEU A 837 -39.19 -104.78 10.79
N ALA A 838 -40.42 -104.66 11.28
CA ALA A 838 -41.06 -105.66 12.14
C ALA A 838 -41.49 -106.93 11.38
N SER A 839 -41.93 -106.80 10.11
CA SER A 839 -42.49 -107.91 9.33
C SER A 839 -41.49 -108.64 8.44
N GLN A 840 -40.52 -107.93 7.85
CA GLN A 840 -39.65 -108.45 6.79
C GLN A 840 -38.15 -108.25 7.10
N GLY A 841 -37.80 -107.51 8.15
CA GLY A 841 -36.43 -107.31 8.60
C GLY A 841 -35.66 -106.20 7.88
N LEU A 842 -34.33 -106.19 8.05
CA LEU A 842 -33.44 -105.12 7.56
C LEU A 842 -33.28 -105.10 6.03
N LEU A 843 -33.20 -106.28 5.41
CA LEU A 843 -32.95 -106.40 3.97
C LEU A 843 -34.05 -105.71 3.16
N SER A 844 -35.32 -106.00 3.47
CA SER A 844 -36.46 -105.35 2.81
C SER A 844 -36.46 -103.84 3.05
N PHE A 845 -36.13 -103.37 4.27
CA PHE A 845 -36.05 -101.94 4.58
C PHE A 845 -35.03 -101.21 3.70
N ILE A 846 -33.83 -101.76 3.51
CA ILE A 846 -32.81 -101.16 2.63
C ILE A 846 -33.26 -101.16 1.18
N THR A 847 -33.79 -102.28 0.68
CA THR A 847 -34.28 -102.34 -0.70
C THR A 847 -35.39 -101.32 -0.96
N ILE A 848 -36.28 -101.08 0.01
CA ILE A 848 -37.36 -100.07 -0.11
C ILE A 848 -36.79 -98.65 -0.14
N LEU A 849 -35.78 -98.34 0.69
CA LEU A 849 -35.14 -97.02 0.68
C LEU A 849 -34.46 -96.74 -0.67
N VAL A 850 -33.65 -97.69 -1.16
CA VAL A 850 -32.89 -97.55 -2.41
C VAL A 850 -33.80 -97.58 -3.65
N ASN A 851 -34.89 -98.35 -3.60
CA ASN A 851 -35.86 -98.43 -4.71
C ASN A 851 -36.96 -97.37 -4.62
N SER A 852 -36.92 -96.48 -3.63
CA SER A 852 -37.90 -95.40 -3.48
C SER A 852 -37.84 -94.42 -4.66
N LYS A 853 -38.99 -93.80 -4.96
CA LYS A 853 -39.06 -92.74 -5.99
C LYS A 853 -38.14 -91.55 -5.65
N GLU A 854 -37.96 -91.27 -4.36
CA GLU A 854 -37.09 -90.20 -3.88
C GLU A 854 -35.60 -90.50 -4.12
N TYR A 855 -35.16 -91.72 -3.85
CA TYR A 855 -33.77 -92.11 -4.12
C TYR A 855 -33.47 -92.02 -5.62
N ASN A 856 -34.39 -92.51 -6.45
CA ASN A 856 -34.25 -92.45 -7.92
C ASN A 856 -34.20 -91.01 -8.46
N SER A 857 -35.00 -90.08 -7.91
CA SER A 857 -35.03 -88.70 -8.42
C SER A 857 -33.80 -87.88 -8.04
N LEU A 858 -33.11 -88.24 -6.94
CA LEU A 858 -31.99 -87.47 -6.41
C LEU A 858 -30.62 -88.08 -6.74
N PHE A 859 -30.51 -89.40 -6.62
CA PHE A 859 -29.22 -90.09 -6.75
C PHE A 859 -29.13 -90.94 -8.02
N GLY A 860 -30.26 -91.47 -8.51
CA GLY A 860 -30.28 -92.33 -9.68
C GLY A 860 -29.47 -93.62 -9.48
N SER A 861 -28.80 -94.10 -10.54
CA SER A 861 -27.91 -95.27 -10.47
C SER A 861 -26.46 -94.92 -10.13
N ASP A 862 -26.08 -93.64 -10.23
CA ASP A 862 -24.70 -93.24 -10.44
C ASP A 862 -24.14 -92.33 -9.32
N ILE A 863 -24.99 -91.75 -8.47
CA ILE A 863 -24.56 -90.77 -7.45
C ILE A 863 -24.53 -91.43 -6.06
N VAL A 864 -23.45 -91.16 -5.31
CA VAL A 864 -23.36 -91.54 -3.90
C VAL A 864 -24.23 -90.61 -3.05
N PRO A 865 -25.07 -91.12 -2.14
CA PRO A 865 -25.85 -90.30 -1.24
C PRO A 865 -24.98 -89.29 -0.48
N TYR A 866 -25.49 -88.09 -0.28
CA TYR A 866 -24.78 -87.01 0.40
C TYR A 866 -25.71 -86.27 1.36
N ARG A 867 -25.14 -85.52 2.30
CA ARG A 867 -25.90 -84.70 3.26
C ARG A 867 -26.74 -83.65 2.53
N ARG A 868 -28.07 -83.73 2.67
CA ARG A 868 -28.99 -82.71 2.15
C ARG A 868 -29.38 -81.70 3.21
N PHE A 869 -29.79 -80.52 2.78
CA PHE A 869 -30.34 -79.45 3.62
C PHE A 869 -31.82 -79.20 3.21
N PRO A 870 -32.77 -80.06 3.61
CA PRO A 870 -34.16 -79.96 3.19
C PRO A 870 -34.84 -78.73 3.81
N THR A 871 -35.61 -77.97 3.02
CA THR A 871 -36.28 -76.74 3.49
C THR A 871 -37.78 -76.88 3.69
N LEU A 872 -38.45 -77.68 2.85
CA LEU A 872 -39.91 -77.67 2.72
C LEU A 872 -40.65 -78.44 3.85
N PRO A 873 -40.20 -79.62 4.31
CA PRO A 873 -40.87 -80.29 5.42
C PRO A 873 -40.54 -79.61 6.77
N ALA A 874 -41.57 -79.32 7.57
CA ALA A 874 -41.52 -78.38 8.70
C ALA A 874 -40.37 -78.59 9.70
N ALA A 875 -40.06 -79.84 10.08
CA ALA A 875 -39.01 -80.14 11.05
C ALA A 875 -37.76 -80.78 10.43
N ASN A 876 -37.67 -80.92 9.11
CA ASN A 876 -36.62 -81.72 8.50
C ASN A 876 -35.27 -81.00 8.48
N PHE A 877 -35.22 -79.67 8.28
CA PHE A 877 -33.97 -78.90 8.38
C PHE A 877 -33.31 -79.04 9.77
N PRO A 878 -33.96 -78.69 10.90
CA PRO A 878 -33.32 -78.79 12.21
C PRO A 878 -33.03 -80.24 12.60
N ASN A 879 -33.86 -81.20 12.20
CA ASN A 879 -33.63 -82.61 12.53
C ASN A 879 -32.45 -83.21 11.75
N THR A 880 -32.31 -82.87 10.47
CA THR A 880 -31.13 -83.28 9.68
C THR A 880 -29.86 -82.64 10.23
N ASP A 881 -29.90 -81.37 10.60
CA ASP A 881 -28.73 -80.71 11.18
C ASP A 881 -28.32 -81.35 12.51
N LYS A 882 -29.27 -81.75 13.35
CA LYS A 882 -29.00 -82.54 14.57
C LYS A 882 -28.37 -83.90 14.25
N LEU A 883 -28.90 -84.65 13.27
CA LEU A 883 -28.37 -85.98 12.89
C LEU A 883 -26.94 -85.93 12.33
N TYR A 884 -26.61 -84.88 11.58
CA TYR A 884 -25.29 -84.71 10.98
C TYR A 884 -24.30 -83.92 11.84
N SER A 885 -24.76 -83.22 12.88
CA SER A 885 -23.88 -82.65 13.91
C SER A 885 -23.54 -83.68 15.00
N SER A 886 -24.34 -84.73 15.17
CA SER A 886 -23.99 -85.85 16.04
C SER A 886 -22.95 -86.78 15.40
N PHE A 887 -21.85 -87.02 16.09
CA PHE A 887 -20.82 -87.98 15.69
C PHE A 887 -21.27 -89.44 15.92
N THR A 888 -20.63 -90.37 15.21
CA THR A 888 -20.89 -91.81 15.35
C THR A 888 -20.75 -92.24 16.81
N LYS A 889 -21.76 -92.92 17.38
CA LYS A 889 -21.77 -93.39 18.78
C LYS A 889 -21.65 -92.28 19.85
N GLN A 890 -21.86 -90.99 19.53
CA GLN A 890 -21.83 -89.88 20.50
C GLN A 890 -22.89 -90.02 21.60
N SER A 891 -24.10 -90.45 21.25
CA SER A 891 -25.16 -90.76 22.21
C SER A 891 -26.08 -91.88 21.68
N LYS A 892 -26.66 -92.66 22.60
CA LYS A 892 -27.68 -93.68 22.26
C LYS A 892 -29.10 -93.10 22.17
N GLN A 893 -29.27 -91.81 22.46
CA GLN A 893 -30.57 -91.15 22.39
C GLN A 893 -31.07 -91.05 20.93
N ILE A 894 -32.37 -91.23 20.74
CA ILE A 894 -33.02 -91.13 19.44
C ILE A 894 -33.27 -89.65 19.15
N VAL A 895 -32.86 -89.16 17.98
CA VAL A 895 -33.04 -87.74 17.62
C VAL A 895 -34.51 -87.49 17.28
N ILE A 896 -35.15 -88.46 16.60
CA ILE A 896 -36.58 -88.42 16.28
C ILE A 896 -37.25 -89.69 16.80
N PRO A 897 -37.74 -89.71 18.06
CA PRO A 897 -38.47 -90.86 18.59
C PRO A 897 -39.85 -91.00 17.92
N SER A 898 -40.57 -89.89 17.79
CA SER A 898 -41.84 -89.72 17.07
C SER A 898 -42.11 -88.23 16.90
N PHE A 899 -43.07 -87.88 16.06
CA PHE A 899 -43.64 -86.53 16.06
C PHE A 899 -44.72 -86.43 17.14
N SER A 900 -44.85 -85.27 17.79
CA SER A 900 -45.89 -85.02 18.79
C SER A 900 -47.27 -85.10 18.15
N ASN A 901 -48.27 -85.55 18.92
CA ASN A 901 -49.68 -85.56 18.51
C ASN A 901 -50.23 -84.15 18.28
#